data_AF-A0A223HUR0-F1
#
_entry.id   AF-A0A223HUR0-F1
#
_cell.length_a   1.000
_cell.length_b   1.000
_cell.length_c   1.000
_cell.angle_alpha   90.00
_cell.angle_beta   90.00
_cell.angle_gamma   90.00
#
_symmetry.space_group_name_H-M   'P 1'
#
loop_
_entity.id
_entity.type
_entity.pdbx_description
1 polymer ?
#
loop_
_entity_poly.entity_id
_entity_poly.type
_entity_poly.pdbx_seq_one_letter_code
_entity_poly.pdbx_strand_id
1 'polypeptide(L)'
;MATGFRPKSERIIELAGYSSEELMLLAIEASKHLGWQAGNIKSEEAEFYTSASLRSWQEKVVLSVIDGKDGLLLATSVCTSMQLFDWGKNKQNLDKLIAAMQQVQNSHNMPSNVSKAVDNTACAYTLEEQNTVLSHIRHFYGGIKGITKSIVSPSGVEILIIEPTSRFDCYTLVTCGVGASVMPVPDKEIPSRCEFCMCMPPTWNTEDVWPTDWLLRCASWLQQGNTWITCGHSLSDGTPLHDDTSMTSLLLTVPEERDSGAENCQLPNGDSVAIYQLIPVYTEEVLFKQVNGIMPLLDKMKDVSYIVDTDRENTCRDFSAFEENKDASMSMDEKANASLRSLLTIRKGNIATPLLTYINVALFVIMAICGVSLIAPTGISIIKWGADFGPLTLTGDWWRTVTCNFIHIGVIHILMNMYALLYIGVFLEQLIGGRRLISAYLLTGLFSALASLTIHPEIISAGASGSIFGLYGIFLSYLIFHHKIEKGQRKSLLYSIGFFVFYNLTSGIRVENIDNAAHIGGLISGVVLGILYLLTDRYAVKKASTLCTSLTEISFVLIFAFLFVGQTSNLPADFVEIRKMWDNGTLEQYAQNAFFERDAIEAEPNASFQIPQNTTDVSTFTGSETDLVNGMKEYVNSSCGFSCQYPSTWKTIKKSDTKQILQLQGDGVNSLTVSYLKAPSEEAMEHMHDLLTKSMEEFRVENINIHGKVFEKVSGKMECAVAGGGNIYINQNIVIHMNKKTLESFIIATTTSDDSSESEILKIVESIKIN
;
A
#
# COMPACT_ATOMS: atom_id res chain seq x y z
N MET A 1 -19.43 -1.82 -14.73
CA MET A 1 -18.13 -2.44 -15.09
C MET A 1 -17.48 -2.90 -13.81
N ALA A 2 -17.30 -4.22 -13.67
CA ALA A 2 -16.71 -4.86 -12.49
C ALA A 2 -15.18 -4.82 -12.60
N THR A 3 -14.48 -4.27 -11.61
CA THR A 3 -13.01 -4.30 -11.60
C THR A 3 -12.49 -4.58 -10.19
N GLY A 4 -12.22 -5.85 -9.95
CA GLY A 4 -11.41 -6.40 -8.86
C GLY A 4 -10.71 -7.65 -9.38
N PHE A 5 -9.99 -7.53 -10.50
CA PHE A 5 -9.28 -8.68 -11.07
C PHE A 5 -8.12 -9.04 -10.15
N ARG A 6 -8.19 -10.21 -9.52
CA ARG A 6 -6.98 -10.92 -9.06
C ARG A 6 -6.27 -11.41 -10.31
N PRO A 7 -5.05 -10.93 -10.62
CA PRO A 7 -4.34 -11.46 -11.76
C PRO A 7 -4.15 -12.97 -11.58
N LYS A 8 -4.51 -13.73 -12.62
CA LYS A 8 -4.38 -15.18 -12.65
C LYS A 8 -3.71 -15.62 -13.94
N SER A 9 -2.94 -16.69 -13.87
CA SER A 9 -2.42 -17.39 -15.04
C SER A 9 -2.79 -18.86 -14.93
N GLU A 10 -3.14 -19.46 -16.06
CA GLU A 10 -3.52 -20.86 -16.16
C GLU A 10 -2.67 -21.54 -17.24
N ARG A 11 -2.20 -22.76 -16.97
CA ARG A 11 -1.44 -23.59 -17.89
C ARG A 11 -1.84 -25.06 -17.73
N ILE A 12 -1.96 -25.74 -18.87
CA ILE A 12 -2.06 -27.20 -18.88
C ILE A 12 -0.63 -27.74 -18.93
N ILE A 13 -0.32 -28.66 -18.02
CA ILE A 13 0.96 -29.37 -17.93
C ILE A 13 0.76 -30.76 -18.53
N GLU A 14 1.61 -31.11 -19.48
CA GLU A 14 1.67 -32.41 -20.14
C GLU A 14 3.14 -32.87 -20.17
N LEU A 15 3.43 -34.04 -19.60
CA LEU A 15 4.72 -34.72 -19.78
C LEU A 15 4.45 -36.13 -20.28
N ALA A 16 5.06 -36.49 -21.42
CA ALA A 16 4.80 -37.75 -22.09
C ALA A 16 5.15 -38.95 -21.19
N GLY A 17 4.20 -39.89 -21.06
CA GLY A 17 4.39 -41.16 -20.34
C GLY A 17 4.08 -41.14 -18.85
N TYR A 18 3.47 -40.06 -18.33
CA TYR A 18 3.03 -39.95 -16.93
C TYR A 18 1.50 -39.91 -16.86
N SER A 19 0.91 -40.66 -15.93
CA SER A 19 -0.50 -40.53 -15.52
C SER A 19 -0.72 -39.23 -14.73
N SER A 20 -1.99 -38.83 -14.55
CA SER A 20 -2.32 -37.63 -13.77
C SER A 20 -1.83 -37.70 -12.32
N GLU A 21 -1.83 -38.90 -11.71
CA GLU A 21 -1.31 -39.12 -10.36
C GLU A 21 0.22 -38.96 -10.31
N GLU A 22 0.94 -39.51 -11.28
CA GLU A 22 2.40 -39.39 -11.34
C GLU A 22 2.84 -37.95 -11.64
N LEU A 23 2.09 -37.21 -12.46
CA LEU A 23 2.30 -35.78 -12.67
C LEU A 23 2.08 -34.99 -11.39
N MET A 24 1.08 -35.36 -10.57
CA MET A 24 0.79 -34.68 -9.31
C MET A 24 1.93 -34.88 -8.31
N LEU A 25 2.44 -36.10 -8.20
CA LEU A 25 3.61 -36.42 -7.37
C LEU A 25 4.86 -35.67 -7.83
N LEU A 26 5.11 -35.63 -9.14
CA LEU A 26 6.23 -34.90 -9.73
C LEU A 26 6.13 -33.39 -9.45
N ALA A 27 4.93 -32.83 -9.51
CA ALA A 27 4.69 -31.42 -9.22
C ALA A 27 4.84 -31.08 -7.74
N ILE A 28 4.40 -31.98 -6.84
CA ILE A 28 4.64 -31.86 -5.40
C ILE A 28 6.15 -31.82 -5.13
N GLU A 29 6.92 -32.73 -5.71
CA GLU A 29 8.38 -32.77 -5.51
C GLU A 29 9.07 -31.54 -6.11
N ALA A 30 8.68 -31.12 -7.31
CA ALA A 30 9.17 -29.89 -7.94
C ALA A 30 8.87 -28.64 -7.09
N SER A 31 7.71 -28.57 -6.46
CA SER A 31 7.33 -27.44 -5.59
C SER A 31 8.21 -27.36 -4.33
N LYS A 32 8.63 -28.50 -3.77
CA LYS A 32 9.58 -28.55 -2.65
C LYS A 32 10.95 -28.03 -3.06
N HIS A 33 11.44 -28.42 -4.24
CA HIS A 33 12.71 -27.91 -4.78
C HIS A 33 12.69 -26.38 -5.01
N LEU A 34 11.52 -25.82 -5.31
CA LEU A 34 11.31 -24.37 -5.45
C LEU A 34 11.16 -23.65 -4.09
N GLY A 35 11.14 -24.38 -2.98
CA GLY A 35 10.95 -23.83 -1.63
C GLY A 35 9.55 -23.30 -1.38
N TRP A 36 8.53 -23.82 -2.08
CA TRP A 36 7.14 -23.42 -1.90
C TRP A 36 6.50 -24.18 -0.73
N GLN A 37 5.60 -23.52 -0.02
CA GLN A 37 4.88 -24.12 1.11
C GLN A 37 3.66 -24.89 0.58
N ALA A 38 3.55 -26.17 0.93
CA ALA A 38 2.36 -26.95 0.59
C ALA A 38 1.12 -26.41 1.33
N GLY A 39 -0.01 -26.35 0.61
CA GLY A 39 -1.34 -26.08 1.14
C GLY A 39 -2.15 -27.36 1.28
N ASN A 40 -3.41 -27.33 0.84
CA ASN A 40 -4.26 -28.51 0.80
C ASN A 40 -3.82 -29.43 -0.36
N ILE A 41 -3.55 -30.71 -0.07
CA ILE A 41 -3.19 -31.71 -1.08
C ILE A 41 -4.19 -32.86 -0.97
N LYS A 42 -4.90 -33.12 -2.07
CA LYS A 42 -5.84 -34.22 -2.30
C LYS A 42 -5.40 -35.00 -3.53
N SER A 43 -6.01 -36.16 -3.78
CA SER A 43 -5.75 -36.98 -4.97
C SER A 43 -5.96 -36.22 -6.28
N GLU A 44 -6.94 -35.33 -6.32
CA GLU A 44 -7.35 -34.61 -7.54
C GLU A 44 -6.90 -33.14 -7.58
N GLU A 45 -6.45 -32.58 -6.46
CA GLU A 45 -6.10 -31.17 -6.34
C GLU A 45 -4.96 -30.94 -5.34
N ALA A 46 -3.95 -30.16 -5.71
CA ALA A 46 -2.85 -29.79 -4.81
C ALA A 46 -2.59 -28.28 -4.84
N GLU A 47 -2.49 -27.69 -3.65
CA GLU A 47 -2.23 -26.26 -3.48
C GLU A 47 -0.81 -26.01 -2.97
N PHE A 48 -0.18 -24.94 -3.45
CA PHE A 48 1.15 -24.49 -3.02
C PHE A 48 1.19 -22.98 -2.89
N TYR A 49 2.03 -22.48 -2.00
CA TYR A 49 2.19 -21.07 -1.73
C TYR A 49 3.64 -20.63 -1.94
N THR A 50 3.85 -19.65 -2.83
CA THR A 50 5.19 -19.17 -3.17
C THR A 50 5.77 -18.23 -2.10
N SER A 51 7.08 -18.21 -1.91
CA SER A 51 7.73 -17.27 -0.98
C SER A 51 7.45 -15.80 -1.30
N ALA A 52 7.22 -14.98 -0.26
CA ALA A 52 7.01 -13.54 -0.39
C ALA A 52 8.30 -12.82 -0.82
N SER A 53 8.18 -11.71 -1.55
CA SER A 53 9.33 -10.94 -2.05
C SER A 53 9.14 -9.43 -1.87
N LEU A 54 10.23 -8.67 -1.99
CA LEU A 54 10.24 -7.19 -1.92
C LEU A 54 9.31 -6.50 -2.95
N ARG A 55 8.81 -7.22 -3.96
CA ARG A 55 8.01 -6.66 -5.06
C ARG A 55 6.57 -7.19 -5.15
N SER A 56 6.23 -8.28 -4.47
CA SER A 56 4.83 -8.72 -4.31
C SER A 56 4.65 -9.79 -3.22
N TRP A 57 3.40 -9.95 -2.78
CA TRP A 57 2.95 -10.89 -1.75
C TRP A 57 3.05 -12.37 -2.21
N GLN A 58 2.66 -13.31 -1.33
CA GLN A 58 2.61 -14.75 -1.60
C GLN A 58 1.57 -15.07 -2.70
N GLU A 59 1.87 -15.96 -3.65
CA GLU A 59 0.91 -16.43 -4.67
C GLU A 59 0.43 -17.83 -4.29
N LYS A 60 -0.82 -18.15 -4.61
CA LYS A 60 -1.40 -19.48 -4.49
C LYS A 60 -1.36 -20.17 -5.85
N VAL A 61 -0.69 -21.31 -5.94
CA VAL A 61 -0.64 -22.17 -7.11
C VAL A 61 -1.49 -23.40 -6.84
N VAL A 62 -2.48 -23.66 -7.69
CA VAL A 62 -3.41 -24.79 -7.59
C VAL A 62 -3.19 -25.70 -8.79
N LEU A 63 -2.93 -26.97 -8.53
CA LEU A 63 -2.91 -28.04 -9.52
C LEU A 63 -4.19 -28.83 -9.40
N SER A 64 -4.84 -29.12 -10.52
CA SER A 64 -6.07 -29.91 -10.56
C SER A 64 -6.01 -30.93 -11.70
N VAL A 65 -6.49 -32.14 -11.44
CA VAL A 65 -6.67 -33.16 -12.47
C VAL A 65 -7.84 -32.74 -13.38
N ILE A 66 -7.68 -32.93 -14.69
CA ILE A 66 -8.74 -32.61 -15.65
C ILE A 66 -9.63 -33.85 -15.83
N ASP A 67 -10.90 -33.75 -15.42
CA ASP A 67 -11.89 -34.82 -15.55
C ASP A 67 -11.91 -35.41 -16.97
N GLY A 68 -11.70 -36.73 -17.06
CA GLY A 68 -11.75 -37.48 -18.32
C GLY A 68 -10.50 -37.36 -19.21
N LYS A 69 -9.40 -36.74 -18.74
CA LYS A 69 -8.12 -36.67 -19.47
C LYS A 69 -6.94 -37.06 -18.59
N ASP A 70 -6.61 -38.35 -18.60
CA ASP A 70 -5.43 -38.87 -17.91
C ASP A 70 -4.12 -38.36 -18.56
N GLY A 71 -3.14 -38.01 -17.73
CA GLY A 71 -1.85 -37.45 -18.15
C GLY A 71 -1.84 -35.93 -18.39
N LEU A 72 -2.86 -35.20 -17.91
CA LEU A 72 -2.91 -33.73 -17.98
C LEU A 72 -3.28 -33.11 -16.62
N LEU A 73 -2.52 -32.10 -16.21
CA LEU A 73 -2.84 -31.27 -15.04
C LEU A 73 -3.13 -29.82 -15.43
N LEU A 74 -4.16 -29.23 -14.85
CA LEU A 74 -4.41 -27.80 -14.92
C LEU A 74 -3.72 -27.10 -13.74
N ALA A 75 -2.74 -26.26 -14.04
CA ALA A 75 -2.01 -25.44 -13.09
C ALA A 75 -2.48 -23.98 -13.15
N THR A 76 -2.94 -23.45 -12.02
CA THR A 76 -3.49 -22.11 -11.88
C THR A 76 -2.69 -21.34 -10.83
N SER A 77 -2.07 -20.22 -11.19
CA SER A 77 -1.39 -19.32 -10.23
C SER A 77 -2.22 -18.06 -10.04
N VAL A 78 -2.55 -17.72 -8.80
CA VAL A 78 -3.38 -16.56 -8.43
C VAL A 78 -2.78 -15.82 -7.23
N CYS A 79 -2.88 -14.49 -7.24
CA CYS A 79 -2.47 -13.69 -6.09
C CYS A 79 -3.37 -13.90 -4.87
N THR A 80 -2.74 -14.05 -3.69
CA THR A 80 -3.48 -14.20 -2.42
C THR A 80 -4.07 -12.88 -1.92
N SER A 81 -3.59 -11.73 -2.40
CA SER A 81 -4.09 -10.40 -2.05
C SER A 81 -4.66 -9.64 -3.27
N MET A 82 -5.32 -8.49 -3.01
CA MET A 82 -5.79 -7.60 -4.08
C MET A 82 -4.60 -6.83 -4.68
N GLN A 83 -4.19 -7.20 -5.90
CA GLN A 83 -3.08 -6.57 -6.61
C GLN A 83 -3.54 -6.07 -7.99
N LEU A 84 -3.26 -4.79 -8.31
CA LEU A 84 -3.69 -4.15 -9.56
C LEU A 84 -2.85 -4.56 -10.79
N PHE A 85 -1.59 -4.99 -10.61
CA PHE A 85 -0.66 -5.36 -11.69
C PHE A 85 0.20 -6.59 -11.34
N ASP A 86 0.21 -7.63 -12.19
CA ASP A 86 0.95 -8.90 -11.97
C ASP A 86 2.44 -8.87 -12.36
N TRP A 87 2.84 -7.94 -13.24
CA TRP A 87 4.19 -7.90 -13.85
C TRP A 87 4.64 -9.25 -14.46
N GLY A 88 3.69 -10.12 -14.83
CA GLY A 88 3.95 -11.45 -15.40
C GLY A 88 4.38 -12.52 -14.39
N LYS A 89 4.29 -12.27 -13.08
CA LYS A 89 4.77 -13.18 -12.03
C LYS A 89 3.96 -14.49 -11.98
N ASN A 90 2.63 -14.43 -12.10
CA ASN A 90 1.80 -15.64 -12.10
C ASN A 90 2.17 -16.58 -13.26
N LYS A 91 2.53 -16.01 -14.42
CA LYS A 91 3.07 -16.79 -15.55
C LYS A 91 4.45 -17.37 -15.24
N GLN A 92 5.37 -16.57 -14.69
CA GLN A 92 6.72 -17.01 -14.33
C GLN A 92 6.72 -18.12 -13.27
N ASN A 93 5.78 -18.12 -12.33
CA ASN A 93 5.64 -19.18 -11.34
C ASN A 93 5.29 -20.51 -12.02
N LEU A 94 4.34 -20.51 -12.95
CA LEU A 94 3.99 -21.70 -13.71
C LEU A 94 5.16 -22.18 -14.58
N ASP A 95 5.90 -21.25 -15.21
CA ASP A 95 7.09 -21.59 -16.00
C ASP A 95 8.20 -22.23 -15.11
N LYS A 96 8.40 -21.72 -13.89
CA LYS A 96 9.34 -22.30 -12.90
C LYS A 96 8.91 -23.69 -12.45
N LEU A 97 7.62 -23.90 -12.20
CA LEU A 97 7.08 -25.19 -11.80
C LEU A 97 7.30 -26.24 -12.89
N ILE A 98 6.99 -25.92 -14.14
CA ILE A 98 7.19 -26.82 -15.28
C ILE A 98 8.68 -27.14 -15.48
N ALA A 99 9.56 -26.14 -15.39
CA ALA A 99 10.99 -26.35 -15.50
C ALA A 99 11.54 -27.25 -14.38
N ALA A 100 11.08 -27.06 -13.14
CA ALA A 100 11.45 -27.90 -12.00
C ALA A 100 10.94 -29.34 -12.16
N MET A 101 9.71 -29.53 -12.64
CA MET A 101 9.15 -30.85 -12.95
C MET A 101 10.01 -31.60 -13.99
N GLN A 102 10.41 -30.92 -15.07
CA GLN A 102 11.31 -31.50 -16.09
C GLN A 102 12.69 -31.84 -15.52
N GLN A 103 13.20 -31.04 -14.58
CA GLN A 103 14.48 -31.31 -13.93
C GLN A 103 14.42 -32.56 -13.03
N VAL A 104 13.35 -32.71 -12.24
CA VAL A 104 13.10 -33.89 -11.39
C VAL A 104 12.93 -35.14 -12.25
N GLN A 105 12.22 -35.03 -13.37
CA GLN A 105 12.08 -36.10 -14.36
C GLN A 105 13.44 -36.56 -14.91
N ASN A 106 14.32 -35.62 -15.26
CA ASN A 106 15.64 -35.93 -15.79
C ASN A 106 16.57 -36.56 -14.74
N SER A 107 16.41 -36.24 -13.45
CA SER A 107 17.15 -36.91 -12.37
C SER A 107 16.70 -38.34 -12.09
N HIS A 108 15.44 -38.68 -12.35
CA HIS A 108 14.91 -40.05 -12.16
C HIS A 108 15.20 -40.99 -13.35
N ASN A 109 15.58 -40.47 -14.51
CA ASN A 109 15.92 -41.25 -15.71
C ASN A 109 17.41 -41.64 -15.84
N MET A 110 18.22 -41.51 -14.78
CA MET A 110 19.62 -41.95 -14.79
C MET A 110 19.77 -43.39 -14.24
N PRO A 111 20.51 -44.28 -14.93
CA PRO A 111 20.75 -45.62 -14.43
C PRO A 111 21.57 -45.58 -13.14
N SER A 112 21.15 -46.39 -12.18
CA SER A 112 21.72 -46.60 -10.85
C SER A 112 23.24 -46.81 -10.88
N ASN A 113 24.01 -45.75 -10.64
CA ASN A 113 25.43 -45.85 -10.33
C ASN A 113 26.00 -44.58 -9.68
N VAL A 114 25.43 -44.12 -8.55
CA VAL A 114 26.15 -43.24 -7.61
C VAL A 114 25.71 -43.53 -6.17
N SER A 115 26.01 -44.74 -5.69
CA SER A 115 26.13 -44.97 -4.24
C SER A 115 27.52 -44.48 -3.81
N LYS A 116 27.64 -43.18 -3.48
CA LYS A 116 28.69 -42.53 -2.65
C LYS A 116 28.74 -41.04 -3.01
N ALA A 117 27.95 -40.24 -2.30
CA ALA A 117 28.22 -38.84 -1.92
C ALA A 117 26.91 -38.15 -1.51
N VAL A 118 26.35 -38.53 -0.36
CA VAL A 118 25.56 -37.60 0.46
C VAL A 118 26.07 -37.83 1.87
N ASP A 119 26.87 -36.87 2.35
CA ASP A 119 27.48 -36.90 3.66
C ASP A 119 26.43 -36.91 4.77
N ASN A 120 26.71 -37.74 5.78
CA ASN A 120 25.99 -37.89 7.04
C ASN A 120 25.72 -36.54 7.72
N THR A 121 24.44 -36.21 7.91
CA THR A 121 23.94 -35.37 9.02
C THR A 121 22.67 -35.99 9.60
N ALA A 122 22.76 -37.24 10.05
CA ALA A 122 21.73 -37.82 10.91
C ALA A 122 21.98 -37.36 12.35
N CYS A 123 21.12 -36.49 12.90
CA CYS A 123 21.04 -36.27 14.35
C CYS A 123 20.49 -37.56 14.99
N ALA A 124 21.37 -38.45 15.44
CA ALA A 124 21.01 -39.64 16.19
C ALA A 124 21.59 -39.55 17.60
N TYR A 125 20.90 -40.14 18.58
CA TYR A 125 21.44 -40.28 19.93
C TYR A 125 22.76 -41.04 19.90
N THR A 126 23.67 -40.72 20.81
CA THR A 126 24.75 -41.63 21.16
C THR A 126 24.16 -42.91 21.78
N LEU A 127 24.90 -44.02 21.71
CA LEU A 127 24.45 -45.30 22.29
C LEU A 127 24.15 -45.17 23.80
N GLU A 128 24.90 -44.32 24.51
CA GLU A 128 24.72 -44.07 25.94
C GLU A 128 23.44 -43.24 26.23
N GLU A 129 23.20 -42.19 25.46
CA GLU A 129 21.96 -41.40 25.54
C GLU A 129 20.74 -42.26 25.20
N GLN A 130 20.81 -43.05 24.12
CA GLN A 130 19.73 -43.94 23.71
C GLN A 130 19.41 -44.98 24.79
N ASN A 131 20.44 -45.60 25.39
CA ASN A 131 20.25 -46.54 26.50
C ASN A 131 19.65 -45.87 27.73
N THR A 132 19.98 -44.60 27.98
CA THR A 132 19.41 -43.81 29.08
C THR A 132 17.92 -43.56 28.86
N VAL A 133 17.53 -43.10 27.66
CA VAL A 133 16.12 -42.91 27.28
C VAL A 133 15.34 -44.22 27.36
N LEU A 134 15.88 -45.32 26.82
CA LEU A 134 15.24 -46.64 26.89
C LEU A 134 15.08 -47.14 28.34
N SER A 135 16.06 -46.86 29.20
CA SER A 135 15.99 -47.24 30.62
C SER A 135 14.95 -46.42 31.37
N HIS A 136 14.86 -45.11 31.07
CA HIS A 136 13.82 -44.22 31.59
C HIS A 136 12.43 -44.70 31.21
N ILE A 137 12.23 -45.05 29.93
CA ILE A 137 10.95 -45.55 29.42
C ILE A 137 10.58 -46.88 30.10
N ARG A 138 11.54 -47.82 30.23
CA ARG A 138 11.29 -49.09 30.94
C ARG A 138 10.93 -48.91 32.41
N HIS A 139 11.51 -47.89 33.06
CA HIS A 139 11.26 -47.62 34.47
C HIS A 139 9.88 -47.01 34.70
N PHE A 140 9.51 -45.97 33.94
CA PHE A 140 8.30 -45.18 34.19
C PHE A 140 7.07 -45.61 33.38
N TYR A 141 7.25 -46.24 32.23
CA TYR A 141 6.14 -46.56 31.31
C TYR A 141 5.90 -48.07 31.19
N GLY A 142 6.96 -48.89 31.23
CA GLY A 142 6.84 -50.35 31.31
C GLY A 142 7.66 -51.13 30.27
N GLY A 143 7.34 -52.42 30.14
CA GLY A 143 8.04 -53.32 29.22
C GLY A 143 7.80 -52.98 27.75
N ILE A 144 8.89 -52.82 26.98
CA ILE A 144 8.83 -52.59 25.53
C ILE A 144 8.55 -53.93 24.84
N LYS A 145 7.37 -54.09 24.25
CA LYS A 145 6.91 -55.29 23.52
C LYS A 145 7.54 -55.39 22.14
N GLY A 146 7.66 -54.26 21.45
CA GLY A 146 8.13 -54.20 20.08
C GLY A 146 8.56 -52.80 19.66
N ILE A 147 9.24 -52.74 18.52
CA ILE A 147 9.70 -51.50 17.89
C ILE A 147 9.17 -51.48 16.46
N THR A 148 8.31 -50.51 16.15
CA THR A 148 7.82 -50.34 14.77
C THR A 148 8.83 -49.54 13.98
N LYS A 149 9.39 -50.15 12.93
CA LYS A 149 10.17 -49.46 11.90
C LYS A 149 9.24 -49.17 10.73
N SER A 150 8.70 -47.96 10.67
CA SER A 150 7.97 -47.52 9.47
C SER A 150 8.93 -47.42 8.30
N ILE A 151 8.46 -47.79 7.10
CA ILE A 151 9.19 -47.73 5.82
C ILE A 151 9.56 -46.27 5.48
N VAL A 152 8.86 -45.29 6.06
CA VAL A 152 9.03 -43.84 5.87
C VAL A 152 9.36 -43.14 7.20
N SER A 153 10.18 -43.76 8.06
CA SER A 153 10.63 -43.09 9.28
C SER A 153 11.62 -41.97 8.94
N PRO A 154 11.50 -40.77 9.52
CA PRO A 154 12.59 -39.79 9.53
C PRO A 154 13.86 -40.45 10.07
N SER A 155 15.00 -40.25 9.40
CA SER A 155 16.25 -40.98 9.65
C SER A 155 16.56 -41.12 11.15
N GLY A 156 16.37 -42.34 11.70
CA GLY A 156 16.78 -42.70 13.06
C GLY A 156 15.71 -42.62 14.17
N VAL A 157 14.45 -42.30 13.87
CA VAL A 157 13.36 -42.34 14.88
C VAL A 157 12.69 -43.71 14.91
N GLU A 158 12.53 -44.26 16.10
CA GLU A 158 11.84 -45.52 16.38
C GLU A 158 10.59 -45.28 17.24
N ILE A 159 9.52 -46.06 17.05
CA ILE A 159 8.35 -46.05 17.93
C ILE A 159 8.37 -47.31 18.80
N LEU A 160 8.46 -47.10 20.11
CA LEU A 160 8.42 -48.13 21.13
C LEU A 160 6.96 -48.41 21.51
N ILE A 161 6.54 -49.67 21.41
CA ILE A 161 5.21 -50.11 21.83
C ILE A 161 5.32 -50.72 23.22
N ILE A 162 4.64 -50.12 24.19
CA ILE A 162 4.62 -50.55 25.59
C ILE A 162 3.25 -51.19 25.88
N GLU A 163 3.28 -52.41 26.43
CA GLU A 163 2.05 -53.16 26.73
C GLU A 163 1.30 -52.59 27.95
N PRO A 164 -0.04 -52.76 27.99
CA PRO A 164 -0.82 -52.54 29.19
C PRO A 164 -0.22 -53.29 30.38
N THR A 165 -0.17 -52.61 31.52
CA THR A 165 0.26 -53.18 32.80
C THR A 165 -0.92 -53.20 33.77
N SER A 166 -0.77 -53.86 34.92
CA SER A 166 -1.81 -53.83 35.98
C SER A 166 -2.09 -52.43 36.53
N ARG A 167 -1.18 -51.47 36.35
CA ARG A 167 -1.33 -50.07 36.76
C ARG A 167 -1.83 -49.18 35.63
N PHE A 168 -1.45 -49.49 34.38
CA PHE A 168 -1.77 -48.71 33.19
C PHE A 168 -2.44 -49.60 32.17
N ASP A 169 -3.78 -49.63 32.18
CA ASP A 169 -4.57 -50.42 31.24
C ASP A 169 -4.69 -49.72 29.88
N CYS A 170 -3.56 -49.51 29.21
CA CYS A 170 -3.45 -48.89 27.89
C CYS A 170 -2.13 -49.26 27.21
N TYR A 171 -2.13 -49.34 25.89
CA TYR A 171 -0.88 -49.35 25.12
C TYR A 171 -0.26 -47.95 25.19
N THR A 172 1.04 -47.83 25.47
CA THR A 172 1.73 -46.54 25.34
C THR A 172 2.71 -46.60 24.18
N LEU A 173 2.52 -45.73 23.20
CA LEU A 173 3.44 -45.51 22.10
C LEU A 173 4.39 -44.40 22.52
N VAL A 174 5.71 -44.63 22.42
CA VAL A 174 6.72 -43.62 22.77
C VAL A 174 7.75 -43.53 21.65
N THR A 175 8.06 -42.34 21.18
CA THR A 175 9.15 -42.14 20.22
C THR A 175 10.50 -42.28 20.91
N CYS A 176 11.49 -42.76 20.16
CA CYS A 176 12.89 -42.79 20.57
C CYS A 176 13.74 -42.34 19.38
N GLY A 177 14.43 -41.21 19.53
CA GLY A 177 15.29 -40.62 18.51
C GLY A 177 14.89 -39.22 18.11
N VAL A 178 13.71 -38.72 18.52
CA VAL A 178 13.29 -37.34 18.24
C VAL A 178 14.15 -36.36 19.04
N GLY A 179 14.44 -36.69 20.31
CA GLY A 179 15.21 -35.82 21.20
C GLY A 179 16.72 -35.83 20.92
N ALA A 180 17.17 -36.54 19.89
CA ALA A 180 18.52 -36.37 19.35
C ALA A 180 18.69 -34.99 18.72
N SER A 181 17.61 -34.39 18.20
CA SER A 181 17.58 -33.02 17.71
C SER A 181 17.37 -32.02 18.86
N VAL A 182 18.09 -30.90 18.80
CA VAL A 182 17.98 -29.81 19.77
C VAL A 182 17.13 -28.70 19.20
N MET A 183 16.08 -28.33 19.93
CA MET A 183 15.17 -27.24 19.62
C MET A 183 15.76 -25.88 20.05
N PRO A 184 15.57 -24.80 19.26
CA PRO A 184 15.97 -23.44 19.62
C PRO A 184 14.96 -22.82 20.61
N VAL A 185 14.93 -23.34 21.84
CA VAL A 185 14.03 -22.85 22.90
C VAL A 185 14.41 -21.44 23.37
N PRO A 186 13.41 -20.59 23.71
CA PRO A 186 13.65 -19.20 24.12
C PRO A 186 14.16 -19.05 25.56
N ASP A 187 13.91 -20.06 26.41
CA ASP A 187 14.25 -20.07 27.84
C ASP A 187 15.04 -21.34 28.18
N LYS A 188 16.00 -21.23 29.10
CA LYS A 188 16.80 -22.35 29.59
C LYS A 188 16.03 -23.29 30.53
N GLU A 189 14.91 -22.83 31.09
CA GLU A 189 14.05 -23.67 31.94
C GLU A 189 13.22 -24.68 31.12
N ILE A 190 13.06 -24.45 29.80
CA ILE A 190 12.34 -25.36 28.91
C ILE A 190 13.32 -26.40 28.36
N PRO A 191 13.02 -27.71 28.47
CA PRO A 191 13.85 -28.75 27.87
C PRO A 191 14.02 -28.51 26.36
N SER A 192 15.27 -28.44 25.92
CA SER A 192 15.62 -28.19 24.52
C SER A 192 15.51 -29.45 23.65
N ARG A 193 15.18 -30.61 24.23
CA ARG A 193 15.01 -31.88 23.56
C ARG A 193 13.72 -32.53 24.02
N CYS A 194 13.05 -33.28 23.16
CA CYS A 194 11.84 -33.99 23.55
C CYS A 194 11.58 -35.29 22.78
N GLU A 195 10.81 -36.18 23.40
CA GLU A 195 10.15 -37.33 22.80
C GLU A 195 8.63 -37.17 22.93
N PHE A 196 7.88 -37.86 22.08
CA PHE A 196 6.42 -37.88 22.12
C PHE A 196 5.91 -39.21 22.66
N CYS A 197 4.79 -39.16 23.37
CA CYS A 197 4.03 -40.35 23.70
C CYS A 197 2.54 -40.20 23.42
N MET A 198 1.87 -41.33 23.17
CA MET A 198 0.43 -41.41 22.97
C MET A 198 -0.10 -42.68 23.62
N CYS A 199 -1.16 -42.55 24.43
CA CYS A 199 -1.76 -43.69 25.15
C CYS A 199 -2.96 -44.20 24.37
N MET A 200 -2.88 -45.40 23.80
CA MET A 200 -3.95 -46.05 23.04
C MET A 200 -4.73 -47.03 23.94
N PRO A 201 -6.04 -47.21 23.72
CA PRO A 201 -6.84 -48.11 24.54
C PRO A 201 -6.39 -49.57 24.40
N PRO A 202 -6.67 -50.45 25.37
CA PRO A 202 -6.32 -51.88 25.29
C PRO A 202 -6.92 -52.60 24.07
N THR A 203 -8.00 -52.05 23.51
CA THR A 203 -8.70 -52.54 22.32
C THR A 203 -8.04 -52.10 21.01
N TRP A 204 -7.01 -51.24 21.04
CA TRP A 204 -6.34 -50.75 19.85
C TRP A 204 -5.67 -51.88 19.07
N ASN A 205 -5.91 -51.92 17.75
CA ASN A 205 -5.30 -52.87 16.83
C ASN A 205 -3.96 -52.31 16.35
N THR A 206 -2.87 -53.06 16.48
CA THR A 206 -1.54 -52.66 16.00
C THR A 206 -1.43 -52.50 14.48
N GLU A 207 -2.41 -53.02 13.71
CA GLU A 207 -2.52 -52.76 12.27
C GLU A 207 -3.05 -51.36 11.95
N ASP A 208 -3.66 -50.69 12.93
CA ASP A 208 -4.13 -49.32 12.77
C ASP A 208 -2.96 -48.34 12.98
N VAL A 209 -2.42 -47.85 11.85
CA VAL A 209 -1.14 -47.13 11.80
C VAL A 209 -1.26 -45.63 12.03
N TRP A 210 -2.47 -45.04 12.07
CA TRP A 210 -2.63 -43.59 12.21
C TRP A 210 -1.90 -43.01 13.45
N PRO A 211 -1.89 -43.65 14.64
CA PRO A 211 -1.18 -43.10 15.79
C PRO A 211 0.33 -43.04 15.55
N THR A 212 0.86 -44.09 14.91
CA THR A 212 2.28 -44.17 14.58
C THR A 212 2.67 -43.19 13.49
N ASP A 213 1.83 -42.99 12.49
CA ASP A 213 2.06 -42.02 11.42
C ASP A 213 2.07 -40.59 11.96
N TRP A 214 1.15 -40.24 12.86
CA TRP A 214 1.12 -38.93 13.49
C TRP A 214 2.32 -38.66 14.39
N LEU A 215 2.81 -39.65 15.14
CA LEU A 215 4.06 -39.53 15.91
C LEU A 215 5.26 -39.26 15.00
N LEU A 216 5.36 -39.97 13.86
CA LEU A 216 6.44 -39.75 12.88
C LEU A 216 6.32 -38.39 12.17
N ARG A 217 5.10 -37.93 11.86
CA ARG A 217 4.87 -36.59 11.33
C ARG A 217 5.35 -35.52 12.30
N CYS A 218 4.98 -35.63 13.58
CA CYS A 218 5.44 -34.71 14.63
C CYS A 218 6.97 -34.71 14.75
N ALA A 219 7.59 -35.90 14.70
CA ALA A 219 9.04 -36.04 14.69
C ALA A 219 9.68 -35.33 13.48
N SER A 220 9.10 -35.48 12.29
CA SER A 220 9.62 -34.86 11.06
C SER A 220 9.62 -33.33 11.14
N TRP A 221 8.59 -32.71 11.74
CA TRP A 221 8.51 -31.26 11.90
C TRP A 221 9.59 -30.70 12.81
N LEU A 222 9.99 -31.44 13.84
CA LEU A 222 11.11 -31.04 14.70
C LEU A 222 12.47 -31.19 14.00
N GLN A 223 12.65 -32.24 13.20
CA GLN A 223 13.91 -32.51 12.50
C GLN A 223 14.17 -31.58 11.32
N GLN A 224 13.15 -30.94 10.75
CA GLN A 224 13.29 -29.92 9.68
C GLN A 224 14.01 -28.64 10.16
N GLY A 225 14.18 -28.47 11.47
CA GLY A 225 14.94 -27.39 12.09
C GLY A 225 14.17 -26.08 12.24
N ASN A 226 14.65 -25.22 13.15
CA ASN A 226 14.14 -23.87 13.42
C ASN A 226 12.75 -23.76 14.11
N THR A 227 12.26 -24.83 14.73
CA THR A 227 11.00 -24.87 15.49
C THR A 227 11.24 -25.42 16.90
N TRP A 228 10.51 -24.92 17.90
CA TRP A 228 10.51 -25.44 19.27
C TRP A 228 9.08 -25.68 19.74
N ILE A 229 8.91 -26.64 20.65
CA ILE A 229 7.60 -26.99 21.20
C ILE A 229 7.67 -27.18 22.72
N THR A 230 6.54 -26.98 23.38
CA THR A 230 6.38 -27.25 24.80
C THR A 230 4.91 -27.57 25.12
N CYS A 231 4.62 -27.93 26.38
CA CYS A 231 3.27 -28.18 26.85
C CYS A 231 2.32 -27.00 26.54
N GLY A 232 1.10 -27.32 26.09
CA GLY A 232 0.07 -26.37 25.69
C GLY A 232 0.10 -26.00 24.20
N HIS A 233 1.13 -26.37 23.44
CA HIS A 233 1.12 -26.25 21.98
C HIS A 233 0.15 -27.27 21.35
N SER A 234 -0.39 -26.92 20.17
CA SER A 234 -1.21 -27.85 19.37
C SER A 234 -0.52 -28.06 18.02
N LEU A 235 -0.48 -29.30 17.55
CA LEU A 235 0.13 -29.72 16.30
C LEU A 235 -0.95 -30.20 15.32
N SER A 236 -0.85 -29.79 14.06
CA SER A 236 -1.82 -30.13 13.01
C SER A 236 -1.27 -29.78 11.63
N ASP A 237 -1.59 -30.59 10.62
CA ASP A 237 -1.46 -30.26 9.20
C ASP A 237 -2.80 -29.85 8.55
N GLY A 238 -3.85 -29.71 9.35
CA GLY A 238 -5.21 -29.38 8.93
C GLY A 238 -6.05 -30.60 8.47
N THR A 239 -5.49 -31.81 8.47
CA THR A 239 -6.23 -33.04 8.14
C THR A 239 -6.79 -33.72 9.40
N PRO A 240 -7.90 -34.50 9.28
CA PRO A 240 -8.36 -35.35 10.36
C PRO A 240 -7.31 -36.36 10.80
N LEU A 241 -7.28 -36.70 12.10
CA LEU A 241 -6.29 -37.63 12.65
C LEU A 241 -6.49 -39.07 12.13
N HIS A 242 -7.75 -39.44 11.92
CA HIS A 242 -8.22 -40.73 11.41
C HIS A 242 -9.52 -40.48 10.63
N ASP A 243 -9.85 -41.36 9.67
CA ASP A 243 -11.02 -41.18 8.78
C ASP A 243 -12.35 -41.13 9.56
N ASP A 244 -12.41 -41.82 10.71
CA ASP A 244 -13.62 -41.93 11.54
C ASP A 244 -13.77 -40.83 12.60
N THR A 245 -12.86 -39.84 12.66
CA THR A 245 -12.93 -38.77 13.66
C THR A 245 -12.89 -37.38 13.04
N SER A 246 -13.59 -36.43 13.68
CA SER A 246 -13.51 -35.00 13.32
C SER A 246 -12.39 -34.26 14.07
N MET A 247 -11.57 -34.97 14.86
CA MET A 247 -10.40 -34.38 15.49
C MET A 247 -9.30 -34.12 14.46
N THR A 248 -8.73 -32.91 14.48
CA THR A 248 -7.78 -32.45 13.45
C THR A 248 -6.41 -32.11 14.02
N SER A 249 -6.24 -32.18 15.34
CA SER A 249 -5.07 -31.61 16.02
C SER A 249 -4.69 -32.40 17.26
N LEU A 250 -3.42 -32.31 17.64
CA LEU A 250 -2.85 -32.96 18.83
C LEU A 250 -2.39 -31.87 19.82
N LEU A 251 -2.94 -31.87 21.03
CA LEU A 251 -2.51 -31.01 22.13
C LEU A 251 -1.35 -31.67 22.88
N LEU A 252 -0.29 -30.91 23.16
CA LEU A 252 0.84 -31.38 23.96
C LEU A 252 0.56 -31.16 25.44
N THR A 253 0.63 -32.22 26.22
CA THR A 253 0.52 -32.19 27.69
C THR A 253 1.70 -32.92 28.34
N VAL A 254 1.75 -32.89 29.67
CA VAL A 254 2.63 -33.77 30.44
C VAL A 254 2.03 -35.17 30.52
N PRO A 255 2.85 -36.23 30.62
CA PRO A 255 2.37 -37.60 30.79
C PRO A 255 1.53 -37.75 32.05
N GLU A 256 0.26 -38.10 31.91
CA GLU A 256 -0.67 -38.22 33.04
C GLU A 256 -0.58 -39.59 33.74
N GLU A 257 -0.98 -39.62 35.02
CA GLU A 257 -0.98 -40.81 35.89
C GLU A 257 0.40 -41.48 36.08
N ARG A 258 1.51 -40.84 35.68
CA ARG A 258 2.87 -41.37 35.85
C ARG A 258 3.51 -40.95 37.17
N ASP A 259 4.47 -41.75 37.63
CA ASP A 259 5.29 -41.38 38.78
C ASP A 259 6.11 -40.12 38.50
N SER A 260 6.36 -39.32 39.54
CA SER A 260 7.13 -38.08 39.43
C SER A 260 8.50 -38.33 38.77
N GLY A 261 8.80 -37.55 37.74
CA GLY A 261 10.04 -37.66 36.97
C GLY A 261 9.86 -38.37 35.63
N ALA A 262 8.71 -39.00 35.36
CA ALA A 262 8.42 -39.64 34.07
C ALA A 262 8.44 -38.66 32.88
N GLU A 263 8.17 -37.38 33.14
CA GLU A 263 8.08 -36.29 32.17
C GLU A 263 9.45 -35.82 31.66
N ASN A 264 10.56 -36.11 32.36
CA ASN A 264 11.89 -35.59 32.01
C ASN A 264 12.97 -36.66 32.20
N CYS A 265 13.56 -37.13 31.10
CA CYS A 265 14.73 -38.01 31.13
C CYS A 265 16.01 -37.19 31.21
N GLN A 266 16.85 -37.43 32.22
CA GLN A 266 18.16 -36.80 32.34
C GLN A 266 19.20 -37.58 31.55
N LEU A 267 19.89 -36.93 30.61
CA LEU A 267 20.93 -37.53 29.79
C LEU A 267 22.31 -37.48 30.48
N PRO A 268 23.25 -38.37 30.12
CA PRO A 268 24.61 -38.38 30.70
C PRO A 268 25.40 -37.09 30.49
N ASN A 269 25.08 -36.34 29.43
CA ASN A 269 25.70 -35.05 29.10
C ASN A 269 25.17 -33.87 29.94
N GLY A 270 24.17 -34.09 30.79
CA GLY A 270 23.52 -33.06 31.61
C GLY A 270 22.31 -32.37 30.97
N ASP A 271 21.99 -32.67 29.70
CA ASP A 271 20.75 -32.22 29.05
C ASP A 271 19.55 -33.02 29.56
N SER A 272 18.36 -32.44 29.43
CA SER A 272 17.10 -33.14 29.73
C SER A 272 16.25 -33.30 28.48
N VAL A 273 15.64 -34.47 28.33
CA VAL A 273 14.69 -34.81 27.27
C VAL A 273 13.29 -34.85 27.87
N ALA A 274 12.44 -33.91 27.51
CA ALA A 274 11.04 -33.91 27.91
C ALA A 274 10.26 -35.02 27.20
N ILE A 275 9.34 -35.68 27.86
CA ILE A 275 8.37 -36.58 27.22
C ILE A 275 7.04 -35.86 27.19
N TYR A 276 6.55 -35.52 25.99
CA TYR A 276 5.27 -34.85 25.81
C TYR A 276 4.19 -35.84 25.38
N GLN A 277 3.07 -35.84 26.09
CA GLN A 277 1.91 -36.63 25.71
C GLN A 277 1.07 -35.88 24.67
N LEU A 278 0.67 -36.59 23.62
CA LEU A 278 -0.18 -36.07 22.55
C LEU A 278 -1.63 -36.49 22.79
N ILE A 279 -2.51 -35.51 22.98
CA ILE A 279 -3.94 -35.71 23.18
C ILE A 279 -4.69 -35.20 21.94
N PRO A 280 -5.43 -36.06 21.22
CA PRO A 280 -6.34 -35.67 20.15
C PRO A 280 -7.38 -34.63 20.60
N VAL A 281 -7.49 -33.55 19.84
CA VAL A 281 -8.43 -32.45 20.11
C VAL A 281 -9.17 -32.00 18.84
N TYR A 282 -10.40 -31.52 19.05
CA TYR A 282 -11.23 -30.96 18.00
C TYR A 282 -10.79 -29.55 17.60
N THR A 283 -11.14 -29.12 16.39
CA THR A 283 -10.85 -27.76 15.93
C THR A 283 -11.44 -26.71 16.88
N GLU A 284 -12.65 -26.91 17.40
CA GLU A 284 -13.32 -26.00 18.33
C GLU A 284 -12.57 -25.87 19.66
N GLU A 285 -11.97 -26.96 20.16
CA GLU A 285 -11.15 -26.96 21.39
C GLU A 285 -9.85 -26.16 21.16
N VAL A 286 -9.24 -26.30 19.98
CA VAL A 286 -8.06 -25.49 19.58
C VAL A 286 -8.43 -24.00 19.47
N LEU A 287 -9.57 -23.68 18.85
CA LEU A 287 -10.07 -22.30 18.76
C LEU A 287 -10.38 -21.73 20.13
N PHE A 288 -11.01 -22.51 21.02
CA PHE A 288 -11.28 -22.11 22.39
C PHE A 288 -9.98 -21.78 23.14
N LYS A 289 -8.95 -22.60 22.97
CA LYS A 289 -7.60 -22.35 23.51
C LYS A 289 -6.99 -21.05 22.99
N GLN A 290 -7.12 -20.78 21.69
CA GLN A 290 -6.56 -19.56 21.09
C GLN A 290 -7.22 -18.29 21.64
N VAL A 291 -8.52 -18.34 21.91
CA VAL A 291 -9.28 -17.19 22.42
C VAL A 291 -9.12 -17.02 23.94
N ASN A 292 -9.24 -18.11 24.70
CA ASN A 292 -9.34 -18.06 26.16
C ASN A 292 -8.04 -18.45 26.89
N GLY A 293 -7.05 -19.00 26.17
CA GLY A 293 -5.83 -19.55 26.73
C GLY A 293 -5.93 -21.04 27.07
N ILE A 294 -4.78 -21.63 27.44
CA ILE A 294 -4.68 -23.07 27.74
C ILE A 294 -5.33 -23.46 29.07
N MET A 295 -5.19 -22.66 30.13
CA MET A 295 -5.73 -23.02 31.45
C MET A 295 -7.26 -23.21 31.45
N PRO A 296 -8.06 -22.35 30.79
CA PRO A 296 -9.50 -22.58 30.66
C PRO A 296 -9.86 -23.81 29.81
N LEU A 297 -9.04 -24.15 28.81
CA LEU A 297 -9.25 -25.38 28.03
C LEU A 297 -9.01 -26.61 28.91
N LEU A 298 -7.92 -26.63 29.68
CA LEU A 298 -7.62 -27.74 30.59
C LEU A 298 -8.72 -27.94 31.65
N ASP A 299 -9.33 -26.87 32.16
CA ASP A 299 -10.49 -26.98 33.07
C ASP A 299 -11.71 -27.62 32.40
N LYS A 300 -11.96 -27.31 31.13
CA LYS A 300 -13.01 -27.97 30.32
C LYS A 300 -12.67 -29.42 29.97
N MET A 301 -11.39 -29.73 29.80
CA MET A 301 -10.88 -31.06 29.47
C MET A 301 -10.54 -31.91 30.71
N LYS A 302 -10.85 -31.46 31.92
CA LYS A 302 -10.50 -32.17 33.17
C LYS A 302 -11.03 -33.60 33.26
N ASP A 303 -12.13 -33.88 32.56
CA ASP A 303 -12.80 -35.18 32.53
C ASP A 303 -12.42 -35.99 31.25
N VAL A 304 -11.59 -35.43 30.38
CA VAL A 304 -11.05 -36.12 29.20
C VAL A 304 -9.94 -37.06 29.63
N SER A 305 -10.07 -38.34 29.28
CA SER A 305 -9.02 -39.32 29.59
C SER A 305 -7.73 -39.00 28.84
N TYR A 306 -6.60 -39.28 29.48
CA TYR A 306 -5.29 -39.29 28.83
C TYR A 306 -5.14 -40.46 27.83
N ILE A 307 -6.01 -41.47 27.90
CA ILE A 307 -6.12 -42.54 26.91
C ILE A 307 -6.92 -41.99 25.73
N VAL A 308 -6.38 -42.15 24.53
CA VAL A 308 -6.99 -41.72 23.28
C VAL A 308 -8.35 -42.40 23.10
N ASP A 309 -9.37 -41.57 23.01
CA ASP A 309 -10.72 -41.94 22.63
C ASP A 309 -11.14 -41.01 21.49
N THR A 310 -11.24 -41.55 20.28
CA THR A 310 -11.61 -40.79 19.07
C THR A 310 -13.10 -40.48 19.00
N ASP A 311 -13.92 -41.13 19.84
CA ASP A 311 -15.37 -41.03 19.89
C ASP A 311 -15.87 -40.14 21.04
N ARG A 312 -14.97 -39.64 21.89
CA ARG A 312 -15.33 -38.76 23.02
C ARG A 312 -16.09 -37.52 22.57
N GLU A 313 -16.91 -36.96 23.45
CA GLU A 313 -17.58 -35.70 23.15
C GLU A 313 -16.58 -34.52 23.05
N ASN A 314 -16.89 -33.58 22.16
CA ASN A 314 -16.18 -32.32 22.03
C ASN A 314 -16.55 -31.39 23.20
N THR A 315 -15.59 -31.10 24.09
CA THR A 315 -15.79 -30.28 25.31
C THR A 315 -16.11 -28.81 25.01
N CYS A 316 -15.90 -28.41 23.75
CA CYS A 316 -16.11 -27.09 23.20
C CYS A 316 -17.09 -27.12 22.02
N ARG A 317 -17.97 -28.12 21.92
CA ARG A 317 -18.94 -28.25 20.80
C ARG A 317 -19.81 -27.00 20.62
N ASP A 318 -20.24 -26.38 21.72
CA ASP A 318 -21.06 -25.17 21.72
C ASP A 318 -20.21 -23.89 21.58
N PHE A 319 -18.89 -24.01 21.54
CA PHE A 319 -17.99 -22.89 21.32
C PHE A 319 -17.84 -22.62 19.83
N SER A 320 -18.61 -21.66 19.34
CA SER A 320 -18.34 -21.06 18.05
C SER A 320 -17.43 -19.84 18.25
N ALA A 321 -16.16 -19.92 17.84
CA ALA A 321 -15.28 -18.73 17.78
C ALA A 321 -15.84 -17.64 16.84
N PHE A 322 -16.78 -18.04 15.98
CA PHE A 322 -17.55 -17.22 15.06
C PHE A 322 -19.02 -17.63 15.21
N GLU A 323 -19.92 -16.74 15.63
CA GLU A 323 -21.36 -16.99 15.50
C GLU A 323 -21.67 -17.55 14.10
N GLU A 324 -22.45 -18.63 14.06
CA GLU A 324 -22.87 -19.32 12.83
C GLU A 324 -23.27 -18.33 11.73
N ASN A 325 -22.57 -18.37 10.61
CA ASN A 325 -23.06 -17.78 9.38
C ASN A 325 -23.23 -18.91 8.36
N LYS A 326 -24.47 -19.12 7.92
CA LYS A 326 -24.95 -20.12 6.94
C LYS A 326 -24.37 -19.95 5.51
N ASP A 327 -23.21 -19.31 5.39
CA ASP A 327 -22.69 -18.74 4.14
C ASP A 327 -21.67 -19.64 3.44
N ALA A 328 -21.62 -20.94 3.75
CA ALA A 328 -20.74 -21.88 3.08
C ALA A 328 -21.09 -22.09 1.58
N SER A 329 -22.26 -21.62 1.12
CA SER A 329 -22.67 -21.64 -0.28
C SER A 329 -22.43 -20.34 -1.05
N MET A 330 -21.80 -19.33 -0.43
CA MET A 330 -21.65 -18.02 -1.06
C MET A 330 -20.49 -17.97 -2.05
N SER A 331 -20.78 -17.45 -3.24
CA SER A 331 -19.82 -17.18 -4.31
C SER A 331 -18.69 -16.24 -3.87
N MET A 332 -17.54 -16.24 -4.58
CA MET A 332 -16.43 -15.32 -4.27
C MET A 332 -16.85 -13.85 -4.27
N ASP A 333 -17.81 -13.47 -5.13
CA ASP A 333 -18.37 -12.12 -5.19
C ASP A 333 -19.25 -11.82 -3.96
N GLU A 334 -19.98 -12.82 -3.46
CA GLU A 334 -20.74 -12.72 -2.22
C GLU A 334 -19.86 -12.64 -0.97
N LYS A 335 -18.71 -13.34 -0.92
CA LYS A 335 -17.72 -13.22 0.16
C LYS A 335 -17.02 -11.86 0.16
N ALA A 336 -16.68 -11.32 -1.01
CA ALA A 336 -16.12 -9.97 -1.14
C ALA A 336 -17.15 -8.90 -0.74
N ASN A 337 -18.41 -9.07 -1.17
CA ASN A 337 -19.51 -8.21 -0.77
C ASN A 337 -19.82 -8.32 0.73
N ALA A 338 -19.75 -9.51 1.33
CA ALA A 338 -19.92 -9.71 2.77
C ALA A 338 -18.77 -9.10 3.57
N SER A 339 -17.52 -9.21 3.09
CA SER A 339 -16.35 -8.58 3.69
C SER A 339 -16.46 -7.04 3.64
N LEU A 340 -16.73 -6.45 2.48
CA LEU A 340 -16.94 -5.00 2.36
C LEU A 340 -18.14 -4.52 3.16
N ARG A 341 -19.27 -5.24 3.14
CA ARG A 341 -20.42 -4.92 3.99
C ARG A 341 -20.06 -4.99 5.46
N SER A 342 -19.29 -5.99 5.91
CA SER A 342 -18.87 -6.10 7.30
C SER A 342 -18.01 -4.91 7.74
N LEU A 343 -17.09 -4.47 6.89
CA LEU A 343 -16.22 -3.32 7.12
C LEU A 343 -17.00 -2.00 7.14
N LEU A 344 -18.04 -1.89 6.32
CA LEU A 344 -18.90 -0.71 6.22
C LEU A 344 -20.10 -0.74 7.18
N THR A 345 -20.41 -1.86 7.82
CA THR A 345 -21.51 -1.91 8.78
C THR A 345 -21.13 -1.24 10.09
N ILE A 346 -21.94 -0.27 10.52
CA ILE A 346 -21.81 0.38 11.83
C ILE A 346 -22.13 -0.67 12.90
N ARG A 347 -21.11 -1.07 13.67
CA ARG A 347 -21.22 -2.03 14.77
C ARG A 347 -20.42 -1.55 15.98
N LYS A 348 -20.74 -2.06 17.17
CA LYS A 348 -20.00 -1.71 18.39
C LYS A 348 -18.52 -2.13 18.23
N GLY A 349 -17.61 -1.16 18.15
CA GLY A 349 -16.18 -1.38 17.86
C GLY A 349 -15.73 -1.03 16.43
N ASN A 350 -16.67 -0.74 15.52
CA ASN A 350 -16.43 -0.27 14.15
C ASN A 350 -17.54 0.72 13.76
N ILE A 351 -17.58 1.88 14.43
CA ILE A 351 -18.57 2.96 14.23
C ILE A 351 -17.95 4.12 13.48
N ALA A 352 -16.75 4.53 13.87
CA ALA A 352 -16.13 5.76 13.38
C ALA A 352 -15.65 5.63 11.93
N THR A 353 -15.01 4.51 11.60
CA THR A 353 -14.48 4.27 10.26
C THR A 353 -15.59 4.28 9.21
N PRO A 354 -16.69 3.50 9.35
CA PRO A 354 -17.80 3.56 8.39
C PRO A 354 -18.50 4.91 8.36
N LEU A 355 -18.67 5.56 9.52
CA LEU A 355 -19.32 6.87 9.59
C LEU A 355 -18.55 7.93 8.81
N LEU A 356 -17.23 8.01 8.99
CA LEU A 356 -16.38 8.93 8.25
C LEU A 356 -16.40 8.61 6.75
N THR A 357 -16.36 7.33 6.37
CA THR A 357 -16.50 6.92 4.96
C THR A 357 -17.83 7.38 4.38
N TYR A 358 -18.94 7.19 5.08
CA TYR A 358 -20.27 7.61 4.62
C TYR A 358 -20.40 9.13 4.49
N ILE A 359 -19.84 9.91 5.42
CA ILE A 359 -19.87 11.37 5.34
C ILE A 359 -19.12 11.85 4.09
N ASN A 360 -17.91 11.33 3.86
CA ASN A 360 -17.10 11.70 2.70
C ASN A 360 -17.78 11.32 1.37
N VAL A 361 -18.33 10.11 1.28
CA VAL A 361 -19.05 9.65 0.07
C VAL A 361 -20.34 10.45 -0.13
N ALA A 362 -21.12 10.69 0.92
CA ALA A 362 -22.35 11.46 0.82
C ALA A 362 -22.09 12.89 0.35
N LEU A 363 -21.07 13.57 0.91
CA LEU A 363 -20.70 14.92 0.47
C LEU A 363 -20.26 14.94 -1.00
N PHE A 364 -19.45 13.98 -1.44
CA PHE A 364 -19.03 13.89 -2.83
C PHE A 364 -20.21 13.65 -3.79
N VAL A 365 -21.18 12.80 -3.40
CA VAL A 365 -22.41 12.57 -4.18
C VAL A 365 -23.25 13.86 -4.24
N ILE A 366 -23.38 14.59 -3.13
CA ILE A 366 -24.11 15.86 -3.09
C ILE A 366 -23.43 16.89 -4.00
N MET A 367 -22.11 17.02 -3.94
CA MET A 367 -21.34 17.89 -4.85
C MET A 367 -21.65 17.60 -6.32
N ALA A 368 -21.66 16.31 -6.68
CA ALA A 368 -21.97 15.87 -8.04
C ALA A 368 -23.40 16.20 -8.47
N ILE A 369 -24.39 15.99 -7.58
CA ILE A 369 -25.79 16.35 -7.82
C ILE A 369 -25.95 17.87 -8.03
N CYS A 370 -25.14 18.67 -7.33
CA CYS A 370 -25.12 20.13 -7.47
C CYS A 370 -24.26 20.64 -8.64
N GLY A 371 -23.81 19.76 -9.55
CA GLY A 371 -23.17 20.16 -10.80
C GLY A 371 -21.63 20.22 -10.78
N VAL A 372 -20.98 19.70 -9.74
CA VAL A 372 -19.51 19.53 -9.74
C VAL A 372 -19.13 18.32 -10.59
N SER A 373 -18.17 18.49 -11.50
CA SER A 373 -17.70 17.39 -12.36
C SER A 373 -17.09 16.25 -11.52
N LEU A 374 -17.52 15.03 -11.82
CA LEU A 374 -17.02 13.80 -11.18
C LEU A 374 -15.57 13.47 -11.55
N ILE A 375 -15.07 14.01 -12.67
CA ILE A 375 -13.78 13.62 -13.26
C ILE A 375 -12.80 14.78 -13.20
N ALA A 376 -13.24 15.97 -13.61
CA ALA A 376 -12.41 17.17 -13.71
C ALA A 376 -13.14 18.38 -13.09
N PRO A 377 -13.32 18.41 -11.76
CA PRO A 377 -13.90 19.56 -11.09
C PRO A 377 -12.97 20.78 -11.20
N THR A 378 -13.55 21.95 -11.44
CA THR A 378 -12.79 23.21 -11.58
C THR A 378 -12.39 23.74 -10.21
N GLY A 379 -11.25 24.41 -10.09
CA GLY A 379 -10.79 24.97 -8.80
C GLY A 379 -11.87 25.83 -8.12
N ILE A 380 -12.55 26.68 -8.88
CA ILE A 380 -13.64 27.52 -8.36
C ILE A 380 -14.82 26.71 -7.81
N SER A 381 -15.17 25.59 -8.45
CA SER A 381 -16.27 24.74 -7.99
C SER A 381 -15.96 24.10 -6.64
N ILE A 382 -14.71 23.70 -6.41
CA ILE A 382 -14.29 23.04 -5.17
C ILE A 382 -14.09 24.06 -4.05
N ILE A 383 -13.59 25.27 -4.37
CA ILE A 383 -13.56 26.40 -3.43
C ILE A 383 -14.98 26.72 -2.93
N LYS A 384 -16.00 26.73 -3.80
CA LYS A 384 -17.40 26.96 -3.35
C LYS A 384 -17.89 25.94 -2.33
N TRP A 385 -17.43 24.70 -2.45
CA TRP A 385 -17.78 23.63 -1.51
C TRP A 385 -17.02 23.69 -0.20
N GLY A 386 -15.97 24.51 -0.10
CA GLY A 386 -15.18 24.65 1.12
C GLY A 386 -13.77 24.09 1.05
N ALA A 387 -13.17 23.97 -0.14
CA ALA A 387 -11.74 23.72 -0.22
C ALA A 387 -10.94 24.78 0.54
N ASP A 388 -9.79 24.36 1.04
CA ASP A 388 -8.83 25.25 1.68
C ASP A 388 -8.13 26.08 0.61
N PHE A 389 -8.08 27.38 0.87
CA PHE A 389 -7.48 28.37 -0.01
C PHE A 389 -7.17 29.59 0.84
N GLY A 390 -5.88 29.91 0.99
CA GLY A 390 -5.36 30.90 1.94
C GLY A 390 -6.02 32.28 1.83
N PRO A 391 -6.20 32.85 0.63
CA PRO A 391 -6.86 34.14 0.46
C PRO A 391 -8.28 34.23 1.02
N LEU A 392 -9.02 33.11 1.11
CA LEU A 392 -10.36 33.09 1.69
C LEU A 392 -10.35 32.60 3.15
N THR A 393 -9.55 31.59 3.43
CA THR A 393 -9.51 30.92 4.73
C THR A 393 -8.93 31.83 5.80
N LEU A 394 -7.83 32.52 5.50
CA LEU A 394 -7.17 33.41 6.45
C LEU A 394 -7.85 34.79 6.56
N THR A 395 -8.72 35.17 5.60
CA THR A 395 -9.44 36.45 5.61
C THR A 395 -10.85 36.36 6.22
N GLY A 396 -11.26 35.20 6.72
CA GLY A 396 -12.51 35.06 7.48
C GLY A 396 -13.19 33.70 7.38
N ASP A 397 -12.91 32.91 6.35
CA ASP A 397 -13.56 31.61 6.13
C ASP A 397 -12.82 30.47 6.85
N TRP A 398 -12.54 30.63 8.15
CA TRP A 398 -11.77 29.67 8.96
C TRP A 398 -12.34 28.23 8.92
N TRP A 399 -13.64 28.09 8.70
CA TRP A 399 -14.33 26.81 8.61
C TRP A 399 -13.82 25.93 7.45
N ARG A 400 -13.15 26.52 6.46
CA ARG A 400 -12.49 25.82 5.34
C ARG A 400 -11.43 24.84 5.81
N THR A 401 -10.76 25.14 6.92
CA THR A 401 -9.78 24.23 7.57
C THR A 401 -10.41 22.92 8.04
N VAL A 402 -11.73 22.88 8.24
CA VAL A 402 -12.49 21.66 8.56
C VAL A 402 -13.05 21.04 7.29
N THR A 403 -13.73 21.81 6.46
CA THR A 403 -14.46 21.27 5.30
C THR A 403 -13.55 20.71 4.22
N CYS A 404 -12.35 21.26 4.04
CA CYS A 404 -11.38 20.77 3.05
C CYS A 404 -11.04 19.29 3.25
N ASN A 405 -11.11 18.79 4.49
CA ASN A 405 -10.86 17.39 4.84
C ASN A 405 -11.97 16.42 4.41
N PHE A 406 -13.07 16.91 3.83
CA PHE A 406 -14.21 16.08 3.40
C PHE A 406 -14.54 16.20 1.91
N ILE A 407 -14.00 17.21 1.24
CA ILE A 407 -14.28 17.53 -0.16
C ILE A 407 -13.24 16.83 -1.04
N HIS A 408 -13.67 16.30 -2.19
CA HIS A 408 -12.80 15.49 -3.06
C HIS A 408 -12.79 15.97 -4.50
N ILE A 409 -11.60 15.89 -5.12
CA ILE A 409 -11.30 16.35 -6.48
C ILE A 409 -11.44 15.17 -7.46
N GLY A 410 -12.67 14.67 -7.62
CA GLY A 410 -13.02 13.61 -8.57
C GLY A 410 -13.01 12.17 -8.02
N VAL A 411 -13.48 11.23 -8.85
CA VAL A 411 -13.81 9.85 -8.45
C VAL A 411 -12.57 9.07 -7.99
N ILE A 412 -11.46 9.13 -8.72
CA ILE A 412 -10.23 8.39 -8.35
C ILE A 412 -9.71 8.89 -7.00
N HIS A 413 -9.77 10.20 -6.77
CA HIS A 413 -9.28 10.80 -5.55
C HIS A 413 -10.08 10.32 -4.32
N ILE A 414 -11.43 10.33 -4.37
CA ILE A 414 -12.22 9.79 -3.27
C ILE A 414 -12.03 8.28 -3.07
N LEU A 415 -11.93 7.50 -4.15
CA LEU A 415 -11.71 6.05 -4.03
C LEU A 415 -10.42 5.73 -3.28
N MET A 416 -9.33 6.41 -3.62
CA MET A 416 -8.04 6.22 -2.95
C MET A 416 -8.08 6.65 -1.48
N ASN A 417 -8.75 7.75 -1.16
CA ASN A 417 -8.92 8.20 0.22
C ASN A 417 -9.77 7.22 1.04
N MET A 418 -10.90 6.76 0.50
CA MET A 418 -11.76 5.82 1.19
C MET A 418 -11.08 4.45 1.37
N TYR A 419 -10.31 4.01 0.39
CA TYR A 419 -9.46 2.82 0.53
C TYR A 419 -8.45 2.98 1.67
N ALA A 420 -7.70 4.08 1.69
CA ALA A 420 -6.72 4.34 2.75
C ALA A 420 -7.38 4.46 4.13
N LEU A 421 -8.51 5.18 4.23
CA LEU A 421 -9.28 5.35 5.46
C LEU A 421 -9.83 4.03 5.98
N LEU A 422 -10.42 3.19 5.13
CA LEU A 422 -10.93 1.88 5.53
C LEU A 422 -9.78 0.97 5.99
N TYR A 423 -8.66 0.98 5.25
CA TYR A 423 -7.50 0.17 5.59
C TYR A 423 -6.95 0.53 6.98
N ILE A 424 -6.67 1.81 7.24
CA ILE A 424 -6.10 2.23 8.54
C ILE A 424 -7.14 2.25 9.66
N GLY A 425 -8.37 2.66 9.35
CA GLY A 425 -9.43 2.88 10.32
C GLY A 425 -9.84 1.59 11.02
N VAL A 426 -9.91 0.47 10.30
CA VAL A 426 -10.32 -0.83 10.89
C VAL A 426 -9.33 -1.28 11.98
N PHE A 427 -8.02 -1.14 11.75
CA PHE A 427 -7.01 -1.48 12.75
C PHE A 427 -6.96 -0.45 13.87
N LEU A 428 -6.96 0.84 13.51
CA LEU A 428 -6.75 1.91 14.47
C LEU A 428 -7.96 2.07 15.40
N GLU A 429 -9.18 1.92 14.90
CA GLU A 429 -10.40 2.01 15.71
C GLU A 429 -10.46 0.93 16.79
N GLN A 430 -9.96 -0.28 16.52
CA GLN A 430 -9.85 -1.33 17.52
C GLN A 430 -8.84 -0.99 18.63
N LEU A 431 -7.80 -0.22 18.30
CA LEU A 431 -6.76 0.17 19.25
C LEU A 431 -7.15 1.37 20.11
N ILE A 432 -7.71 2.41 19.51
CA ILE A 432 -7.97 3.69 20.21
C ILE A 432 -9.45 3.94 20.50
N GLY A 433 -10.34 3.18 19.88
CA GLY A 433 -11.79 3.32 19.98
C GLY A 433 -12.37 4.42 19.07
N GLY A 434 -13.65 4.26 18.69
CA GLY A 434 -14.31 5.15 17.72
C GLY A 434 -14.32 6.63 18.08
N ARG A 435 -14.55 7.00 19.36
CA ARG A 435 -14.53 8.42 19.79
C ARG A 435 -13.18 9.08 19.48
N ARG A 436 -12.08 8.41 19.84
CA ARG A 436 -10.73 8.93 19.63
C ARG A 436 -10.36 8.95 18.16
N LEU A 437 -10.87 8.01 17.35
CA LEU A 437 -10.65 8.01 15.90
C LEU A 437 -11.31 9.24 15.24
N ILE A 438 -12.56 9.55 15.59
CA ILE A 438 -13.26 10.75 15.06
C ILE A 438 -12.53 12.02 15.50
N SER A 439 -12.21 12.15 16.80
CA SER A 439 -11.45 13.30 17.31
C SER A 439 -10.09 13.42 16.61
N ALA A 440 -9.38 12.30 16.43
CA ALA A 440 -8.09 12.28 15.73
C ALA A 440 -8.22 12.75 14.29
N TYR A 441 -9.16 12.21 13.51
CA TYR A 441 -9.39 12.61 12.12
C TYR A 441 -9.58 14.13 12.00
N LEU A 442 -10.45 14.70 12.85
CA LEU A 442 -10.72 16.14 12.83
C LEU A 442 -9.50 16.96 13.25
N LEU A 443 -8.84 16.60 14.36
CA LEU A 443 -7.71 17.37 14.88
C LEU A 443 -6.50 17.32 13.95
N THR A 444 -6.13 16.16 13.44
CA THR A 444 -5.00 16.06 12.50
C THR A 444 -5.33 16.69 11.15
N GLY A 445 -6.60 16.71 10.75
CA GLY A 445 -7.10 17.48 9.61
C GLY A 445 -6.91 18.99 9.78
N LEU A 446 -7.18 19.55 10.97
CA LEU A 446 -6.93 20.97 11.26
C LEU A 446 -5.45 21.33 11.14
N PHE A 447 -4.56 20.53 11.72
CA PHE A 447 -3.12 20.76 11.61
C PHE A 447 -2.57 20.50 10.21
N SER A 448 -3.21 19.64 9.44
CA SER A 448 -2.92 19.44 8.01
C SER A 448 -3.23 20.70 7.20
N ALA A 449 -4.44 21.26 7.36
CA ALA A 449 -4.83 22.53 6.73
C ALA A 449 -3.92 23.68 7.18
N LEU A 450 -3.61 23.78 8.47
CA LEU A 450 -2.70 24.80 9.00
C LEU A 450 -1.30 24.73 8.36
N ALA A 451 -0.77 23.52 8.15
CA ALA A 451 0.53 23.33 7.51
C ALA A 451 0.49 23.71 6.02
N SER A 452 -0.58 23.34 5.31
CA SER A 452 -0.84 23.78 3.94
C SER A 452 -0.84 25.30 3.83
N LEU A 453 -1.64 25.98 4.66
CA LEU A 453 -1.75 27.44 4.72
C LEU A 453 -0.42 28.13 5.07
N THR A 454 0.49 27.45 5.77
CA THR A 454 1.80 28.02 6.11
C THR A 454 2.76 27.98 4.93
N ILE A 455 2.78 26.87 4.19
CA ILE A 455 3.82 26.60 3.19
C ILE A 455 3.35 26.96 1.78
N HIS A 456 2.08 26.72 1.48
CA HIS A 456 1.47 26.85 0.16
C HIS A 456 0.08 27.51 0.22
N PRO A 457 -0.05 28.74 0.75
CA PRO A 457 -1.35 29.37 0.98
C PRO A 457 -2.17 29.61 -0.31
N GLU A 458 -1.55 29.66 -1.47
CA GLU A 458 -2.21 29.87 -2.77
C GLU A 458 -2.68 28.57 -3.44
N ILE A 459 -2.24 27.40 -2.95
CA ILE A 459 -2.66 26.12 -3.50
C ILE A 459 -4.06 25.78 -2.96
N ILE A 460 -4.95 25.34 -3.86
CA ILE A 460 -6.28 24.85 -3.48
C ILE A 460 -6.11 23.44 -2.93
N SER A 461 -6.35 23.26 -1.63
CA SER A 461 -6.22 21.96 -0.95
C SER A 461 -7.59 21.40 -0.60
N ALA A 462 -7.85 20.16 -1.01
CA ALA A 462 -9.08 19.44 -0.69
C ALA A 462 -8.80 17.93 -0.67
N GLY A 463 -9.32 17.22 0.32
CA GLY A 463 -9.24 15.77 0.43
C GLY A 463 -9.04 15.30 1.86
N ALA A 464 -9.55 14.10 2.17
CA ALA A 464 -9.36 13.45 3.46
C ALA A 464 -7.90 13.08 3.78
N SER A 465 -7.00 13.15 2.80
CA SER A 465 -5.65 12.57 2.89
C SER A 465 -4.84 13.16 4.05
N GLY A 466 -4.96 14.45 4.33
CA GLY A 466 -4.28 15.08 5.48
C GLY A 466 -4.67 14.47 6.82
N SER A 467 -5.99 14.32 7.02
CA SER A 467 -6.56 13.64 8.19
C SER A 467 -6.11 12.17 8.28
N ILE A 468 -6.12 11.45 7.14
CA ILE A 468 -5.70 10.05 7.05
C ILE A 468 -4.21 9.89 7.38
N PHE A 469 -3.34 10.76 6.89
CA PHE A 469 -1.91 10.77 7.26
C PHE A 469 -1.71 10.96 8.76
N GLY A 470 -2.57 11.76 9.41
CA GLY A 470 -2.60 11.85 10.87
C GLY A 470 -3.01 10.56 11.56
N LEU A 471 -3.99 9.82 11.03
CA LEU A 471 -4.32 8.48 11.52
C LEU A 471 -3.14 7.51 11.39
N TYR A 472 -2.41 7.54 10.27
CA TYR A 472 -1.18 6.78 10.11
C TYR A 472 -0.09 7.20 11.10
N GLY A 473 0.03 8.49 11.41
CA GLY A 473 0.93 9.00 12.45
C GLY A 473 0.62 8.45 13.84
N ILE A 474 -0.66 8.40 14.22
CA ILE A 474 -1.10 7.80 15.48
C ILE A 474 -0.76 6.31 15.50
N PHE A 475 -1.09 5.60 14.42
CA PHE A 475 -0.83 4.16 14.34
C PHE A 475 0.67 3.85 14.42
N LEU A 476 1.51 4.68 13.80
CA LEU A 476 2.96 4.59 13.91
C LEU A 476 3.44 4.77 15.37
N SER A 477 2.91 5.76 16.10
CA SER A 477 3.19 5.93 17.53
C SER A 477 2.78 4.70 18.35
N TYR A 478 1.62 4.10 18.08
CA TYR A 478 1.21 2.84 18.73
C TYR A 478 2.16 1.69 18.38
N LEU A 479 2.57 1.53 17.12
CA LEU A 479 3.51 0.46 16.75
C LEU A 479 4.90 0.63 17.40
N ILE A 480 5.38 1.87 17.56
CA ILE A 480 6.69 2.13 18.15
C ILE A 480 6.65 1.97 19.68
N PHE A 481 5.63 2.54 20.33
CA PHE A 481 5.62 2.70 21.80
C PHE A 481 4.71 1.71 22.54
N HIS A 482 3.71 1.11 21.88
CA HIS A 482 2.78 0.15 22.47
C HIS A 482 3.21 -1.30 22.20
N HIS A 483 3.95 -1.89 23.15
CA HIS A 483 4.59 -3.20 23.02
C HIS A 483 3.68 -4.42 23.19
N LYS A 484 2.35 -4.26 23.06
CA LYS A 484 1.39 -5.39 23.16
C LYS A 484 1.20 -6.16 21.85
N ILE A 485 1.68 -5.63 20.73
CA ILE A 485 1.61 -6.29 19.42
C ILE A 485 2.84 -7.20 19.25
N GLU A 486 2.61 -8.44 18.83
CA GLU A 486 3.65 -9.45 18.60
C GLU A 486 4.78 -8.91 17.70
N LYS A 487 6.04 -9.20 18.04
CA LYS A 487 7.22 -8.61 17.37
C LYS A 487 7.23 -8.83 15.86
N GLY A 488 6.81 -10.01 15.38
CA GLY A 488 6.74 -10.34 13.94
C GLY A 488 5.69 -9.52 13.20
N GLN A 489 4.46 -9.53 13.70
CA GLN A 489 3.35 -8.74 13.13
C GLN A 489 3.64 -7.24 13.17
N ARG A 490 4.16 -6.74 14.28
CA ARG A 490 4.55 -5.33 14.46
C ARG A 490 5.60 -4.89 13.43
N LYS A 491 6.61 -5.74 13.16
CA LYS A 491 7.65 -5.46 12.17
C LYS A 491 7.05 -5.40 10.75
N SER A 492 6.18 -6.34 10.40
CA SER A 492 5.47 -6.35 9.11
C SER A 492 4.61 -5.09 8.92
N LEU A 493 3.80 -4.73 9.92
CA LEU A 493 2.97 -3.52 9.89
C LEU A 493 3.82 -2.25 9.76
N LEU A 494 4.89 -2.12 10.55
CA LEU A 494 5.80 -0.98 10.50
C LEU A 494 6.40 -0.80 9.10
N TYR A 495 6.84 -1.89 8.45
CA TYR A 495 7.35 -1.82 7.07
C TYR A 495 6.27 -1.43 6.07
N SER A 496 5.07 -2.01 6.15
CA SER A 496 3.98 -1.71 5.21
C SER A 496 3.54 -0.24 5.29
N ILE A 497 3.44 0.31 6.50
CA ILE A 497 3.05 1.70 6.74
C ILE A 497 4.20 2.64 6.39
N GLY A 498 5.43 2.30 6.79
CA GLY A 498 6.60 3.08 6.44
C GLY A 498 6.77 3.20 4.94
N PHE A 499 6.58 2.10 4.20
CA PHE A 499 6.57 2.10 2.75
C PHE A 499 5.43 2.96 2.18
N PHE A 500 4.20 2.80 2.67
CA PHE A 500 3.05 3.60 2.21
C PHE A 500 3.29 5.10 2.40
N VAL A 501 3.70 5.52 3.59
CA VAL A 501 4.00 6.93 3.91
C VAL A 501 5.13 7.45 3.03
N PHE A 502 6.22 6.70 2.91
CA PHE A 502 7.36 7.10 2.08
C PHE A 502 6.99 7.21 0.59
N TYR A 503 6.26 6.22 0.06
CA TYR A 503 5.82 6.22 -1.33
C TYR A 503 4.90 7.39 -1.64
N ASN A 504 3.90 7.66 -0.79
CA ASN A 504 2.97 8.76 -1.04
C ASN A 504 3.67 10.13 -0.96
N LEU A 505 4.53 10.37 0.05
CA LEU A 505 5.27 11.63 0.17
C LEU A 505 6.25 11.84 -1.00
N THR A 506 6.95 10.78 -1.43
CA THR A 506 7.87 10.88 -2.58
C THR A 506 7.16 11.03 -3.91
N SER A 507 5.97 10.42 -4.06
CA SER A 507 5.12 10.61 -5.22
C SER A 507 4.55 12.03 -5.30
N GLY A 508 4.22 12.63 -4.15
CA GLY A 508 3.73 14.00 -4.07
C GLY A 508 4.74 15.06 -4.49
N ILE A 509 6.05 14.78 -4.38
CA ILE A 509 7.10 15.67 -4.89
C ILE A 509 7.10 15.73 -6.44
N ARG A 510 6.56 14.70 -7.10
CA ARG A 510 6.62 14.55 -8.57
C ARG A 510 5.34 14.97 -9.28
N VAL A 511 4.26 15.24 -8.55
CA VAL A 511 2.93 15.55 -9.11
C VAL A 511 2.52 16.91 -8.58
N GLU A 512 2.41 17.91 -9.46
CA GLU A 512 2.12 19.32 -9.12
C GLU A 512 0.78 19.55 -8.37
N ASN A 513 -0.07 18.53 -8.28
CA ASN A 513 -1.39 18.59 -7.64
C ASN A 513 -1.47 17.89 -6.27
N ILE A 514 -0.34 17.53 -5.64
CA ILE A 514 -0.30 16.88 -4.32
C ILE A 514 0.33 17.80 -3.28
N ASP A 515 -0.44 18.14 -2.25
CA ASP A 515 0.00 18.98 -1.15
C ASP A 515 0.73 18.17 -0.06
N ASN A 516 2.05 18.07 -0.21
CA ASN A 516 2.90 17.39 0.77
C ASN A 516 2.97 18.12 2.13
N ALA A 517 2.78 19.45 2.16
CA ALA A 517 2.77 20.19 3.41
C ALA A 517 1.60 19.76 4.28
N ALA A 518 0.42 19.60 3.67
CA ALA A 518 -0.75 19.04 4.33
C ALA A 518 -0.48 17.62 4.87
N HIS A 519 0.10 16.72 4.08
CA HIS A 519 0.39 15.34 4.51
C HIS A 519 1.38 15.27 5.67
N ILE A 520 2.44 16.09 5.62
CA ILE A 520 3.45 16.16 6.69
C ILE A 520 2.83 16.74 7.97
N GLY A 521 2.05 17.82 7.86
CA GLY A 521 1.35 18.42 9.01
C GLY A 521 0.38 17.45 9.69
N GLY A 522 -0.38 16.70 8.89
CA GLY A 522 -1.24 15.62 9.38
C GLY A 522 -0.43 14.54 10.09
N LEU A 523 0.64 14.02 9.46
CA LEU A 523 1.49 12.96 10.02
C LEU A 523 2.13 13.36 11.36
N ILE A 524 2.74 14.55 11.44
CA ILE A 524 3.41 15.03 12.66
C ILE A 524 2.40 15.21 13.80
N SER A 525 1.28 15.89 13.53
CA SER A 525 0.23 16.09 14.53
C SER A 525 -0.35 14.75 15.01
N GLY A 526 -0.50 13.78 14.11
CA GLY A 526 -0.89 12.41 14.43
C GLY A 526 0.10 11.68 15.34
N VAL A 527 1.41 11.76 15.05
CA VAL A 527 2.45 11.15 15.90
C VAL A 527 2.37 11.71 17.32
N VAL A 528 2.30 13.04 17.45
CA VAL A 528 2.22 13.72 18.75
C VAL A 528 0.93 13.33 19.49
N LEU A 529 -0.22 13.40 18.82
CA LEU A 529 -1.51 13.03 19.42
C LEU A 529 -1.53 11.56 19.86
N GLY A 530 -0.95 10.66 19.07
CA GLY A 530 -0.84 9.24 19.39
C GLY A 530 0.02 8.97 20.62
N ILE A 531 1.15 9.68 20.77
CA ILE A 531 1.98 9.60 21.98
C ILE A 531 1.18 10.05 23.21
N LEU A 532 0.44 11.15 23.10
CA LEU A 532 -0.37 11.65 24.21
C LEU A 532 -1.51 10.69 24.57
N TYR A 533 -2.18 10.09 23.58
CA TYR A 533 -3.18 9.05 23.83
C TYR A 533 -2.59 7.86 24.60
N LEU A 534 -1.41 7.39 24.23
CA LEU A 534 -0.70 6.33 24.96
C LEU A 534 -0.37 6.72 26.40
N LEU A 535 -0.01 7.98 26.66
CA LEU A 535 0.20 8.48 28.02
C LEU A 535 -1.11 8.50 28.82
N THR A 536 -2.23 8.88 28.20
CA THR A 536 -3.55 8.85 28.86
C THR A 536 -4.06 7.42 29.12
N ASP A 537 -3.59 6.43 28.35
CA ASP A 537 -3.92 5.01 28.54
C ASP A 537 -3.19 4.36 29.72
N ARG A 538 -2.17 5.03 30.29
CA ARG A 538 -1.45 4.54 31.49
C ARG A 538 -2.26 4.71 32.78
N TYR A 539 -3.32 5.52 32.78
CA TYR A 539 -4.15 5.73 33.97
C TYR A 539 -5.08 4.55 34.20
N ALA A 540 -4.95 3.89 35.36
CA ALA A 540 -5.76 2.73 35.74
C ALA A 540 -7.28 3.02 35.86
N VAL A 541 -7.64 4.27 36.16
CA VAL A 541 -9.05 4.68 36.33
C VAL A 541 -9.62 5.21 35.00
N LYS A 542 -10.59 4.49 34.43
CA LYS A 542 -11.24 4.81 33.14
C LYS A 542 -11.78 6.24 33.04
N LYS A 543 -12.35 6.77 34.14
CA LYS A 543 -12.87 8.15 34.21
C LYS A 543 -11.75 9.20 34.13
N ALA A 544 -10.62 8.94 34.80
CA ALA A 544 -9.45 9.82 34.77
C ALA A 544 -8.80 9.81 33.38
N SER A 545 -8.64 8.62 32.77
CA SER A 545 -8.14 8.48 31.39
C SER A 545 -8.99 9.27 30.39
N THR A 546 -10.33 9.15 30.46
CA THR A 546 -11.26 9.87 29.57
C THR A 546 -11.17 11.40 29.73
N LEU A 547 -11.06 11.88 30.98
CA LEU A 547 -10.90 13.30 31.27
C LEU A 547 -9.57 13.83 30.71
N CYS A 548 -8.46 13.12 30.96
CA CYS A 548 -7.15 13.49 30.44
C CYS A 548 -7.13 13.51 28.91
N THR A 549 -7.73 12.51 28.24
CA THR A 549 -7.83 12.52 26.78
C THR A 549 -8.61 13.74 26.28
N SER A 550 -9.73 14.08 26.93
CA SER A 550 -10.53 15.25 26.55
C SER A 550 -9.76 16.56 26.73
N LEU A 551 -9.01 16.69 27.83
CA LEU A 551 -8.13 17.85 28.06
C LEU A 551 -7.03 17.96 26.99
N THR A 552 -6.42 16.84 26.61
CA THR A 552 -5.44 16.79 25.50
C THR A 552 -6.05 17.26 24.19
N GLU A 553 -7.24 16.76 23.83
CA GLU A 553 -7.97 17.18 22.62
C GLU A 553 -8.27 18.69 22.64
N ILE A 554 -8.71 19.22 23.79
CA ILE A 554 -8.95 20.66 23.97
C ILE A 554 -7.64 21.46 23.81
N SER A 555 -6.53 21.00 24.39
CA SER A 555 -5.23 21.66 24.22
C SER A 555 -4.81 21.71 22.75
N PHE A 556 -5.06 20.66 21.97
CA PHE A 556 -4.82 20.66 20.53
C PHE A 556 -5.63 21.72 19.80
N VAL A 557 -6.92 21.86 20.12
CA VAL A 557 -7.78 22.90 19.53
C VAL A 557 -7.29 24.30 19.90
N LEU A 558 -6.88 24.53 21.14
CA LEU A 558 -6.35 25.82 21.58
C LEU A 558 -5.03 26.17 20.90
N ILE A 559 -4.14 25.19 20.74
CA ILE A 559 -2.88 25.36 19.99
C ILE A 559 -3.18 25.70 18.54
N PHE A 560 -4.08 24.95 17.88
CA PHE A 560 -4.50 25.26 16.51
C PHE A 560 -5.05 26.68 16.40
N ALA A 561 -5.98 27.07 17.28
CA ALA A 561 -6.58 28.40 17.26
C ALA A 561 -5.54 29.50 17.45
N PHE A 562 -4.58 29.32 18.36
CA PHE A 562 -3.49 30.27 18.57
C PHE A 562 -2.61 30.42 17.32
N LEU A 563 -2.20 29.31 16.71
CA LEU A 563 -1.35 29.32 15.50
C LEU A 563 -2.09 29.90 14.30
N PHE A 564 -3.37 29.53 14.12
CA PHE A 564 -4.22 30.03 13.05
C PHE A 564 -4.43 31.54 13.15
N VAL A 565 -4.76 32.06 14.34
CA VAL A 565 -4.86 33.51 14.58
C VAL A 565 -3.51 34.20 14.27
N GLY A 566 -2.39 33.56 14.61
CA GLY A 566 -1.05 34.03 14.22
C GLY A 566 -0.91 34.27 12.72
N GLN A 567 -1.39 33.34 11.88
CA GLN A 567 -1.36 33.49 10.41
C GLN A 567 -2.27 34.60 9.89
N THR A 568 -3.39 34.89 10.57
CA THR A 568 -4.29 35.98 10.16
C THR A 568 -3.73 37.39 10.41
N SER A 569 -2.63 37.51 11.18
CA SER A 569 -2.13 38.81 11.61
C SER A 569 -1.22 39.51 10.57
N ASN A 570 -0.61 38.77 9.65
CA ASN A 570 0.32 39.27 8.64
C ASN A 570 -0.11 38.85 7.23
N LEU A 571 -1.30 39.26 6.81
CA LEU A 571 -1.83 38.85 5.51
C LEU A 571 -1.26 39.68 4.36
N PRO A 572 -0.85 39.04 3.25
CA PRO A 572 -0.51 39.72 2.01
C PRO A 572 -1.68 40.59 1.51
N ALA A 573 -1.37 41.75 0.89
CA ALA A 573 -2.39 42.71 0.46
C ALA A 573 -3.30 42.16 -0.65
N ASP A 574 -2.73 41.34 -1.52
CA ASP A 574 -3.38 40.56 -2.57
C ASP A 574 -4.42 39.57 -2.02
N PHE A 575 -4.26 39.03 -0.81
CA PHE A 575 -5.26 38.14 -0.21
C PHE A 575 -6.56 38.88 0.09
N VAL A 576 -6.44 40.12 0.56
CA VAL A 576 -7.59 41.00 0.81
C VAL A 576 -8.26 41.39 -0.51
N GLU A 577 -7.48 41.56 -1.58
CA GLU A 577 -8.02 41.85 -2.91
C GLU A 577 -8.76 40.66 -3.51
N ILE A 578 -8.16 39.47 -3.48
CA ILE A 578 -8.79 38.20 -3.93
C ILE A 578 -10.08 37.96 -3.14
N ARG A 579 -10.09 38.23 -1.83
CA ARG A 579 -11.30 38.15 -1.01
C ARG A 579 -12.41 39.09 -1.51
N LYS A 580 -12.08 40.33 -1.84
CA LYS A 580 -13.05 41.27 -2.44
C LYS A 580 -13.55 40.79 -3.79
N MET A 581 -12.67 40.23 -4.64
CA MET A 581 -13.03 39.65 -5.94
C MET A 581 -13.93 38.41 -5.79
N TRP A 582 -13.78 37.65 -4.70
CA TRP A 582 -14.67 36.55 -4.36
C TRP A 582 -16.03 37.06 -3.88
N ASP A 583 -16.05 38.03 -2.96
CA ASP A 583 -17.29 38.55 -2.39
C ASP A 583 -18.15 39.29 -3.44
N ASN A 584 -17.54 39.89 -4.46
CA ASN A 584 -18.25 40.60 -5.53
C ASN A 584 -18.54 39.74 -6.79
N GLY A 585 -18.15 38.45 -6.79
CA GLY A 585 -18.40 37.52 -7.89
C GLY A 585 -17.47 37.63 -9.10
N THR A 586 -16.44 38.49 -9.04
CA THR A 586 -15.52 38.76 -10.15
C THR A 586 -14.58 37.58 -10.39
N LEU A 587 -14.14 36.90 -9.33
CA LEU A 587 -13.24 35.75 -9.42
C LEU A 587 -13.88 34.59 -10.20
N GLU A 588 -15.19 34.35 -10.02
CA GLU A 588 -15.90 33.32 -10.78
C GLU A 588 -16.07 33.68 -12.24
N GLN A 589 -16.28 34.95 -12.57
CA GLN A 589 -16.35 35.42 -13.95
C GLN A 589 -15.00 35.22 -14.67
N TYR A 590 -13.89 35.56 -14.01
CA TYR A 590 -12.55 35.28 -14.55
C TYR A 590 -12.33 33.78 -14.80
N ALA A 591 -12.70 32.93 -13.84
CA ALA A 591 -12.54 31.48 -13.97
C ALA A 591 -13.41 30.90 -15.11
N GLN A 592 -14.64 31.39 -15.29
CA GLN A 592 -15.51 30.97 -16.39
C GLN A 592 -14.95 31.37 -17.75
N ASN A 593 -14.50 32.61 -17.90
CA ASN A 593 -13.91 33.11 -19.15
C ASN A 593 -12.64 32.33 -19.54
N ALA A 594 -11.80 31.97 -18.57
CA ALA A 594 -10.62 31.13 -18.80
C ALA A 594 -10.96 29.68 -19.21
N PHE A 595 -12.09 29.14 -18.71
CA PHE A 595 -12.55 27.79 -19.05
C PHE A 595 -13.10 27.70 -20.48
N PHE A 596 -13.84 28.72 -20.93
CA PHE A 596 -14.29 28.81 -22.33
C PHE A 596 -13.12 28.89 -23.33
N GLU A 597 -12.00 29.50 -22.96
CA GLU A 597 -10.78 29.48 -23.78
C GLU A 597 -10.09 28.09 -23.80
N ARG A 598 -10.24 27.25 -22.76
CA ARG A 598 -9.70 25.87 -22.69
C ARG A 598 -10.56 24.83 -23.41
N ASP A 599 -11.88 24.87 -23.27
CA ASP A 599 -12.78 23.90 -23.94
C ASP A 599 -12.77 24.07 -25.46
N ALA A 600 -12.47 25.28 -25.96
CA ALA A 600 -12.20 25.52 -27.38
C ALA A 600 -10.92 24.81 -27.88
N ILE A 601 -10.04 24.39 -26.97
CA ILE A 601 -8.75 23.73 -27.27
C ILE A 601 -8.85 22.19 -27.12
N GLU A 602 -9.69 21.67 -26.22
CA GLU A 602 -9.76 20.22 -25.90
C GLU A 602 -10.78 19.41 -26.74
N ALA A 603 -11.61 20.03 -27.57
CA ALA A 603 -12.66 19.34 -28.35
C ALA A 603 -12.18 18.56 -29.60
N GLU A 604 -10.89 18.51 -29.93
CA GLU A 604 -10.37 17.72 -31.08
C GLU A 604 -9.19 16.79 -30.71
N PRO A 605 -9.44 15.51 -30.40
CA PRO A 605 -8.39 14.60 -29.91
C PRO A 605 -7.53 13.93 -31.00
N ASN A 606 -7.78 14.18 -32.29
CA ASN A 606 -7.07 13.53 -33.41
C ASN A 606 -6.78 14.50 -34.58
N ALA A 607 -6.48 15.76 -34.28
CA ALA A 607 -5.87 16.65 -35.26
C ALA A 607 -4.36 16.65 -35.06
N SER A 608 -3.64 15.89 -35.90
CA SER A 608 -2.24 16.15 -36.20
C SER A 608 -2.15 17.53 -36.87
N PHE A 609 -2.16 18.62 -36.08
CA PHE A 609 -2.15 20.03 -36.51
C PHE A 609 -2.56 20.23 -37.98
N GLN A 610 -3.78 19.79 -38.32
CA GLN A 610 -4.43 20.17 -39.56
C GLN A 610 -5.43 21.24 -39.16
N ILE A 611 -5.10 22.45 -39.61
CA ILE A 611 -5.98 23.61 -39.68
C ILE A 611 -7.39 23.14 -40.08
N PRO A 612 -8.47 23.61 -39.45
CA PRO A 612 -9.82 23.28 -39.87
C PRO A 612 -10.01 23.62 -41.36
N GLN A 613 -10.00 22.61 -42.22
CA GLN A 613 -10.52 22.70 -43.57
C GLN A 613 -12.04 22.68 -43.46
N ASN A 614 -12.60 23.89 -43.49
CA ASN A 614 -14.00 24.28 -43.40
C ASN A 614 -14.45 24.87 -42.05
N THR A 615 -13.69 25.85 -41.55
CA THR A 615 -14.27 27.20 -41.54
C THR A 615 -13.70 27.94 -42.75
N THR A 616 -14.49 28.03 -43.80
CA THR A 616 -14.33 29.05 -44.84
C THR A 616 -14.57 30.42 -44.21
N ASP A 617 -13.57 30.91 -43.48
CA ASP A 617 -13.32 32.34 -43.31
C ASP A 617 -11.80 32.58 -43.38
N VAL A 618 -11.27 32.27 -44.56
CA VAL A 618 -10.00 32.79 -45.11
C VAL A 618 -10.16 34.28 -45.47
N SER A 619 -11.17 34.97 -44.94
CA SER A 619 -11.61 36.28 -45.39
C SER A 619 -11.07 37.45 -44.55
N THR A 620 -10.39 37.21 -43.43
CA THR A 620 -9.97 38.30 -42.52
C THR A 620 -8.58 38.16 -41.89
N PHE A 621 -7.62 37.44 -42.49
CA PHE A 621 -6.20 37.57 -42.10
C PHE A 621 -5.57 38.71 -42.90
N THR A 622 -5.21 39.80 -42.24
CA THR A 622 -4.68 41.01 -42.90
C THR A 622 -3.15 41.07 -42.95
N GLY A 623 -2.47 40.04 -42.44
CA GLY A 623 -1.02 39.93 -42.42
C GLY A 623 -0.42 39.39 -43.73
N SER A 624 0.65 39.99 -44.23
CA SER A 624 1.44 39.49 -45.37
C SER A 624 2.90 39.28 -44.98
N GLU A 625 3.50 38.17 -45.40
CA GLU A 625 4.94 37.92 -45.28
C GLU A 625 5.56 37.90 -46.67
N THR A 626 6.67 38.62 -46.84
CA THR A 626 7.36 38.75 -48.13
C THR A 626 8.84 38.46 -47.95
N ASP A 627 9.40 37.58 -48.78
CA ASP A 627 10.84 37.33 -48.81
C ASP A 627 11.56 38.51 -49.47
N LEU A 628 12.58 39.05 -48.79
CA LEU A 628 13.45 40.11 -49.29
C LEU A 628 14.71 39.51 -49.91
N VAL A 629 15.22 40.15 -50.97
CA VAL A 629 16.39 39.66 -51.75
C VAL A 629 17.69 39.61 -50.92
N ASN A 630 17.73 40.26 -49.76
CA ASN A 630 18.87 40.33 -48.85
C ASN A 630 18.92 39.19 -47.80
N GLY A 631 18.09 38.15 -47.93
CA GLY A 631 18.04 37.04 -46.97
C GLY A 631 17.22 37.35 -45.71
N MET A 632 16.43 38.43 -45.71
CA MET A 632 15.47 38.78 -44.67
C MET A 632 14.04 38.48 -45.16
N LYS A 633 13.09 38.45 -44.22
CA LYS A 633 11.66 38.40 -44.44
C LYS A 633 11.03 39.64 -43.84
N GLU A 634 10.02 40.19 -44.50
CA GLU A 634 9.19 41.27 -43.98
C GLU A 634 7.80 40.75 -43.65
N TYR A 635 7.37 40.94 -42.41
CA TYR A 635 5.99 40.69 -42.00
C TYR A 635 5.27 42.01 -41.78
N VAL A 636 4.10 42.16 -42.38
CA VAL A 636 3.22 43.34 -42.26
C VAL A 636 1.87 42.87 -41.79
N ASN A 637 1.33 43.45 -40.73
CA ASN A 637 -0.03 43.26 -40.25
C ASN A 637 -0.80 44.58 -40.34
N SER A 638 -1.75 44.64 -41.26
CA SER A 638 -2.47 45.88 -41.57
C SER A 638 -3.54 46.24 -40.53
N SER A 639 -4.07 45.28 -39.75
CA SER A 639 -5.14 45.54 -38.78
C SER A 639 -4.67 46.34 -37.56
N CYS A 640 -3.43 46.10 -37.12
CA CYS A 640 -2.80 46.82 -36.01
C CYS A 640 -1.67 47.75 -36.45
N GLY A 641 -1.47 47.93 -37.77
CA GLY A 641 -0.45 48.83 -38.32
C GLY A 641 0.98 48.41 -37.99
N PHE A 642 1.22 47.13 -37.73
CA PHE A 642 2.51 46.57 -37.33
C PHE A 642 3.28 46.04 -38.54
N SER A 643 4.60 46.26 -38.60
CA SER A 643 5.47 45.51 -39.51
C SER A 643 6.86 45.34 -38.92
N CYS A 644 7.57 44.28 -39.29
CA CYS A 644 8.98 44.08 -38.93
C CYS A 644 9.72 43.25 -39.99
N GLN A 645 11.05 43.34 -39.98
CA GLN A 645 11.93 42.54 -40.80
C GLN A 645 12.78 41.61 -39.93
N TYR A 646 12.89 40.33 -40.31
CA TYR A 646 13.68 39.34 -39.58
C TYR A 646 14.44 38.40 -40.52
N PRO A 647 15.52 37.76 -40.08
CA PRO A 647 16.30 36.87 -40.94
C PRO A 647 15.47 35.68 -41.43
N SER A 648 15.69 35.27 -42.67
CA SER A 648 15.01 34.12 -43.27
C SER A 648 15.30 32.78 -42.56
N THR A 649 16.37 32.73 -41.76
CA THR A 649 16.72 31.60 -40.88
C THR A 649 15.77 31.43 -39.70
N TRP A 650 15.08 32.50 -39.28
CA TRP A 650 14.12 32.45 -38.17
C TRP A 650 12.79 31.87 -38.62
N LYS A 651 12.25 30.97 -37.82
CA LYS A 651 10.98 30.31 -38.09
C LYS A 651 9.83 31.06 -37.43
N THR A 652 8.81 31.40 -38.21
CA THR A 652 7.57 31.92 -37.66
C THR A 652 6.74 30.79 -37.05
N ILE A 653 6.41 30.95 -35.78
CA ILE A 653 5.64 29.98 -34.99
C ILE A 653 4.16 30.34 -35.01
N LYS A 654 3.82 31.64 -34.94
CA LYS A 654 2.43 32.11 -34.88
C LYS A 654 2.27 33.52 -35.46
N LYS A 655 1.10 33.77 -36.07
CA LYS A 655 0.64 35.06 -36.58
C LYS A 655 -0.81 35.28 -36.17
N SER A 656 -1.17 36.50 -35.76
CA SER A 656 -2.54 36.86 -35.35
C SER A 656 -2.80 38.33 -35.63
N ASP A 657 -4.08 38.70 -35.75
CA ASP A 657 -4.50 40.09 -35.93
C ASP A 657 -4.91 40.76 -34.60
N THR A 658 -4.90 40.04 -33.47
CA THR A 658 -5.46 40.53 -32.19
C THR A 658 -4.49 40.43 -31.01
N LYS A 659 -4.23 39.25 -30.43
CA LYS A 659 -3.54 39.13 -29.13
C LYS A 659 -2.02 38.90 -29.24
N GLN A 660 -1.57 38.08 -30.21
CA GLN A 660 -0.15 37.72 -30.38
C GLN A 660 0.23 37.86 -31.86
N ILE A 661 0.62 39.07 -32.24
CA ILE A 661 0.76 39.49 -33.63
C ILE A 661 1.78 38.64 -34.38
N LEU A 662 2.90 38.34 -33.73
CA LEU A 662 3.99 37.56 -34.32
C LEU A 662 4.78 36.82 -33.24
N GLN A 663 5.09 35.55 -33.49
CA GLN A 663 6.04 34.79 -32.70
C GLN A 663 7.10 34.17 -33.61
N LEU A 664 8.37 34.44 -33.32
CA LEU A 664 9.52 33.94 -34.06
C LEU A 664 10.44 33.12 -33.15
N GLN A 665 11.04 32.09 -33.73
CA GLN A 665 12.04 31.25 -33.09
C GLN A 665 13.33 31.27 -33.93
N GLY A 666 14.44 31.63 -33.30
CA GLY A 666 15.79 31.53 -33.86
C GLY A 666 16.50 30.26 -33.39
N ASP A 667 17.81 30.19 -33.59
CA ASP A 667 18.62 29.06 -33.15
C ASP A 667 18.71 28.97 -31.62
N GLY A 668 18.61 27.76 -31.06
CA GLY A 668 18.70 27.52 -29.61
C GLY A 668 17.49 28.02 -28.82
N VAL A 669 17.73 28.86 -27.81
CA VAL A 669 16.69 29.47 -26.94
C VAL A 669 16.32 30.90 -27.37
N ASN A 670 16.78 31.33 -28.55
CA ASN A 670 16.51 32.64 -29.09
C ASN A 670 15.06 32.73 -29.55
N SER A 671 14.30 33.67 -28.99
CA SER A 671 12.90 33.86 -29.35
C SER A 671 12.48 35.32 -29.31
N LEU A 672 11.49 35.67 -30.12
CA LEU A 672 10.88 36.99 -30.14
C LEU A 672 9.36 36.83 -30.25
N THR A 673 8.64 37.46 -29.33
CA THR A 673 7.18 37.49 -29.33
C THR A 673 6.69 38.93 -29.31
N VAL A 674 5.83 39.28 -30.26
CA VAL A 674 5.15 40.57 -30.34
C VAL A 674 3.68 40.39 -30.00
N SER A 675 3.24 41.09 -28.96
CA SER A 675 1.86 41.10 -28.51
C SER A 675 1.27 42.51 -28.65
N TYR A 676 -0.01 42.57 -29.01
CA TYR A 676 -0.79 43.81 -29.01
C TYR A 676 -1.95 43.65 -28.06
N LEU A 677 -2.12 44.65 -27.21
CA LEU A 677 -3.14 44.68 -26.19
C LEU A 677 -3.81 46.04 -26.22
N LYS A 678 -5.14 46.03 -26.10
CA LYS A 678 -5.93 47.24 -25.90
C LYS A 678 -6.49 47.21 -24.49
N ALA A 679 -6.00 48.10 -23.64
CA ALA A 679 -6.40 48.18 -22.24
C ALA A 679 -7.82 48.76 -22.12
N PRO A 680 -8.62 48.30 -21.14
CA PRO A 680 -9.97 48.82 -20.90
C PRO A 680 -9.97 50.22 -20.25
N SER A 681 -8.88 50.60 -19.58
CA SER A 681 -8.68 51.91 -18.95
C SER A 681 -7.20 52.27 -18.86
N GLU A 682 -6.89 53.55 -18.58
CA GLU A 682 -5.52 54.00 -18.34
C GLU A 682 -4.93 53.35 -17.07
N GLU A 683 -5.74 53.14 -16.03
CA GLU A 683 -5.34 52.45 -14.79
C GLU A 683 -4.93 51.00 -15.07
N ALA A 684 -5.68 50.28 -15.93
CA ALA A 684 -5.33 48.92 -16.33
C ALA A 684 -4.04 48.87 -17.17
N MET A 685 -3.78 49.91 -17.96
CA MET A 685 -2.53 50.05 -18.72
C MET A 685 -1.34 50.31 -17.78
N GLU A 686 -1.49 51.20 -16.79
CA GLU A 686 -0.44 51.47 -15.80
C GLU A 686 -0.17 50.25 -14.91
N HIS A 687 -1.21 49.53 -14.51
CA HIS A 687 -1.04 48.29 -13.74
C HIS A 687 -0.30 47.20 -14.54
N MET A 688 -0.63 47.04 -15.83
CA MET A 688 0.08 46.12 -16.72
C MET A 688 1.56 46.49 -16.86
N HIS A 689 1.86 47.78 -16.99
CA HIS A 689 3.24 48.28 -17.03
C HIS A 689 4.01 47.99 -15.74
N ASP A 690 3.39 48.22 -14.59
CA ASP A 690 3.98 47.97 -13.27
C ASP A 690 4.30 46.48 -13.07
N LEU A 691 3.38 45.58 -13.47
CA LEU A 691 3.60 44.14 -13.44
C LEU A 691 4.77 43.70 -14.32
N LEU A 692 4.85 44.22 -15.56
CA LEU A 692 5.92 43.86 -16.48
C LEU A 692 7.28 44.35 -15.98
N THR A 693 7.34 45.57 -15.44
CA THR A 693 8.59 46.17 -14.97
C THR A 693 9.07 45.54 -13.66
N LYS A 694 8.15 45.13 -12.77
CA LYS A 694 8.47 44.45 -11.51
C LYS A 694 8.67 42.94 -11.62
N SER A 695 8.42 42.36 -12.79
CA SER A 695 8.60 40.92 -13.02
C SER A 695 10.07 40.46 -13.04
N MET A 696 11.03 41.38 -13.07
CA MET A 696 12.47 41.10 -13.10
C MET A 696 13.16 41.56 -11.80
N GLU A 697 13.96 40.69 -11.17
CA GLU A 697 14.66 40.97 -9.89
C GLU A 697 15.76 42.05 -10.01
N GLU A 698 16.54 42.02 -11.09
CA GLU A 698 17.52 43.06 -11.45
C GLU A 698 17.23 43.53 -12.88
N PHE A 699 16.82 44.79 -13.05
CA PHE A 699 16.49 45.34 -14.36
C PHE A 699 17.14 46.69 -14.63
N ARG A 700 17.43 46.94 -15.92
CA ARG A 700 17.79 48.27 -16.43
C ARG A 700 16.67 48.76 -17.33
N VAL A 701 16.25 50.00 -17.10
CA VAL A 701 15.28 50.69 -17.95
C VAL A 701 16.02 51.69 -18.81
N GLU A 702 15.84 51.59 -20.12
CA GLU A 702 16.32 52.58 -21.08
C GLU A 702 15.22 52.93 -22.08
N ASN A 703 15.17 54.20 -22.49
CA ASN A 703 14.25 54.61 -23.55
C ASN A 703 14.97 54.49 -24.90
N ILE A 704 14.40 53.70 -25.80
CA ILE A 704 14.88 53.54 -27.17
C ILE A 704 13.90 54.17 -28.15
N ASN A 705 14.42 54.75 -29.23
CA ASN A 705 13.61 55.36 -30.26
C ASN A 705 13.62 54.44 -31.50
N ILE A 706 12.45 53.90 -31.83
CA ILE A 706 12.27 53.05 -33.01
C ILE A 706 11.32 53.78 -33.95
N HIS A 707 11.84 54.17 -35.12
CA HIS A 707 11.08 54.86 -36.17
C HIS A 707 10.26 56.08 -35.69
N GLY A 708 10.78 56.86 -34.73
CA GLY A 708 10.15 58.08 -34.22
C GLY A 708 9.17 57.86 -33.07
N LYS A 709 8.96 56.60 -32.63
CA LYS A 709 8.19 56.25 -31.43
C LYS A 709 9.14 55.86 -30.30
N VAL A 710 8.85 56.35 -29.09
CA VAL A 710 9.62 56.01 -27.88
C VAL A 710 9.10 54.69 -27.34
N PHE A 711 10.01 53.75 -27.13
CA PHE A 711 9.77 52.50 -26.43
C PHE A 711 10.59 52.50 -25.16
N GLU A 712 10.03 51.90 -24.12
CA GLU A 712 10.74 51.59 -22.89
C GLU A 712 11.27 50.17 -23.00
N LYS A 713 12.58 50.01 -22.88
CA LYS A 713 13.25 48.72 -22.88
C LYS A 713 13.67 48.39 -21.46
N VAL A 714 13.18 47.26 -20.98
CA VAL A 714 13.52 46.65 -19.70
C VAL A 714 14.39 45.42 -19.98
N SER A 715 15.62 45.45 -19.50
CA SER A 715 16.60 44.36 -19.68
C SER A 715 16.93 43.71 -18.35
N GLY A 716 16.89 42.38 -18.29
CA GLY A 716 17.21 41.60 -17.10
C GLY A 716 17.79 40.22 -17.44
N LYS A 717 18.36 39.54 -16.45
CA LYS A 717 18.81 38.15 -16.57
C LYS A 717 17.78 37.22 -15.94
N MET A 718 17.41 36.17 -16.65
CA MET A 718 16.49 35.15 -16.18
C MET A 718 17.24 33.83 -15.99
N GLU A 719 17.08 33.23 -14.81
CA GLU A 719 17.60 31.90 -14.52
C GLU A 719 16.63 30.83 -15.02
N CYS A 720 17.09 29.93 -15.89
CA CYS A 720 16.31 28.82 -16.41
C CYS A 720 16.92 27.49 -15.98
N ALA A 721 16.12 26.65 -15.33
CA ALA A 721 16.52 25.30 -14.98
C ALA A 721 16.56 24.41 -16.23
N VAL A 722 17.64 23.66 -16.42
CA VAL A 722 17.79 22.74 -17.57
C VAL A 722 17.41 21.32 -17.17
N ALA A 723 16.67 20.63 -18.05
CA ALA A 723 16.33 19.22 -17.90
C ALA A 723 17.62 18.36 -17.92
N GLY A 724 18.14 18.05 -16.73
CA GLY A 724 19.44 17.41 -16.53
C GLY A 724 20.18 17.87 -15.27
N GLY A 725 19.72 18.96 -14.66
CA GLY A 725 20.34 19.56 -13.47
C GLY A 725 21.36 20.64 -13.85
N GLY A 726 21.21 21.82 -13.24
CA GLY A 726 21.97 23.03 -13.56
C GLY A 726 21.08 24.16 -14.05
N ASN A 727 21.57 25.39 -13.90
CA ASN A 727 20.86 26.61 -14.27
C ASN A 727 21.64 27.31 -15.40
N ILE A 728 20.92 27.75 -16.44
CA ILE A 728 21.46 28.64 -17.45
C ILE A 728 20.88 30.04 -17.25
N TYR A 729 21.73 31.06 -17.38
CA TYR A 729 21.28 32.44 -17.39
C TYR A 729 21.03 32.86 -18.83
N ILE A 730 19.82 33.29 -19.12
CA ILE A 730 19.45 33.85 -20.41
C ILE A 730 19.14 35.34 -20.25
N ASN A 731 19.50 36.12 -21.25
CA ASN A 731 19.17 37.55 -21.26
C ASN A 731 17.71 37.69 -21.73
N GLN A 732 16.91 38.41 -20.95
CA GLN A 732 15.52 38.72 -21.28
C GLN A 732 15.39 40.23 -21.48
N ASN A 733 14.80 40.61 -22.61
CA ASN A 733 14.46 42.00 -22.90
C ASN A 733 12.96 42.11 -23.15
N ILE A 734 12.32 43.09 -22.52
CA ILE A 734 10.94 43.48 -22.77
C ILE A 734 10.95 44.91 -23.30
N VAL A 735 10.46 45.10 -24.51
CA VAL A 735 10.36 46.41 -25.16
C VAL A 735 8.89 46.79 -25.27
N ILE A 736 8.51 47.87 -24.61
CA ILE A 736 7.11 48.27 -24.40
C ILE A 736 6.88 49.63 -25.07
N HIS A 737 5.85 49.72 -25.90
CA HIS A 737 5.29 50.99 -26.35
C HIS A 737 3.83 51.09 -25.93
N MET A 738 3.49 52.16 -25.22
CA MET A 738 2.13 52.42 -24.75
C MET A 738 1.63 53.77 -25.27
N ASN A 739 0.43 53.75 -25.83
CA ASN A 739 -0.27 54.96 -26.24
C ASN A 739 -1.45 55.23 -25.29
N LYS A 740 -1.22 56.10 -24.30
CA LYS A 740 -2.24 56.50 -23.32
C LYS A 740 -3.52 57.08 -23.93
N LYS A 741 -3.46 57.64 -25.15
CA LYS A 741 -4.64 58.22 -25.82
C LYS A 741 -5.52 57.17 -26.49
N THR A 742 -4.92 56.14 -27.10
CA THR A 742 -5.67 55.07 -27.78
C THR A 742 -5.89 53.84 -26.91
N LEU A 743 -5.26 53.81 -25.73
CA LEU A 743 -5.20 52.68 -24.80
C LEU A 743 -4.59 51.41 -25.40
N GLU A 744 -3.75 51.57 -26.41
CA GLU A 744 -3.09 50.46 -27.10
C GLU A 744 -1.65 50.33 -26.65
N SER A 745 -1.21 49.08 -26.45
CA SER A 745 0.16 48.73 -26.10
C SER A 745 0.71 47.65 -27.03
N PHE A 746 1.97 47.82 -27.40
CA PHE A 746 2.76 46.81 -28.07
C PHE A 746 3.85 46.35 -27.12
N ILE A 747 3.90 45.04 -26.88
CA ILE A 747 4.87 44.41 -25.98
C ILE A 747 5.68 43.42 -26.79
N ILE A 748 6.98 43.63 -26.83
CA ILE A 748 7.93 42.77 -27.53
C ILE A 748 8.80 42.10 -26.46
N ALA A 749 8.62 40.81 -26.28
CA ALA A 749 9.41 40.02 -25.35
C ALA A 749 10.43 39.17 -26.12
N THR A 750 11.70 39.23 -25.71
CA THR A 750 12.78 38.51 -26.38
C THR A 750 13.67 37.80 -25.37
N THR A 751 14.15 36.61 -25.75
CA THR A 751 15.12 35.83 -24.98
C THR A 751 16.34 35.54 -25.83
N THR A 752 17.54 35.66 -25.27
CA THR A 752 18.79 35.28 -25.96
C THR A 752 19.73 34.45 -25.09
N SER A 753 20.49 33.55 -25.73
CA SER A 753 21.51 32.72 -25.08
C SER A 753 22.84 33.45 -24.81
N ASP A 754 23.16 34.49 -25.60
CA ASP A 754 24.41 35.24 -25.52
C ASP A 754 24.28 36.67 -26.10
N ASP A 755 25.29 37.50 -25.82
CA ASP A 755 25.34 38.91 -26.26
C ASP A 755 25.46 39.05 -27.79
N SER A 756 25.92 38.02 -28.51
CA SER A 756 26.02 38.07 -29.98
C SER A 756 24.65 37.94 -30.65
N SER A 757 23.79 37.08 -30.09
CA SER A 757 22.39 36.88 -30.48
C SER A 757 21.53 38.11 -30.13
N GLU A 758 21.92 38.88 -29.11
CA GLU A 758 21.24 40.13 -28.76
C GLU A 758 21.37 41.18 -29.87
N SER A 759 22.52 41.26 -30.55
CA SER A 759 22.70 42.19 -31.67
C SER A 759 21.82 41.87 -32.88
N GLU A 760 21.45 40.61 -33.07
CA GLU A 760 20.56 40.16 -34.16
C GLU A 760 19.10 40.46 -33.82
N ILE A 761 18.66 40.16 -32.59
CA ILE A 761 17.32 40.51 -32.11
C ILE A 761 17.12 42.03 -32.10
N LEU A 762 18.12 42.81 -31.69
CA LEU A 762 18.04 44.26 -31.71
C LEU A 762 17.80 44.81 -33.11
N LYS A 763 18.40 44.23 -34.16
CA LYS A 763 18.11 44.60 -35.55
C LYS A 763 16.67 44.29 -35.95
N ILE A 764 16.10 43.18 -35.47
CA ILE A 764 14.69 42.85 -35.68
C ILE A 764 13.81 43.89 -34.98
N VAL A 765 14.12 44.23 -33.72
CA VAL A 765 13.38 45.23 -32.94
C VAL A 765 13.48 46.63 -33.58
N GLU A 766 14.66 47.04 -34.05
CA GLU A 766 14.88 48.32 -34.72
C GLU A 766 14.14 48.42 -36.06
N SER A 767 13.85 47.30 -36.72
CA SER A 767 13.07 47.26 -37.96
C SER A 767 11.56 47.39 -37.75
N ILE A 768 11.10 47.36 -36.49
CA ILE A 768 9.67 47.40 -36.16
C ILE A 768 9.09 48.77 -36.51
N LYS A 769 8.03 48.77 -37.33
CA LYS A 769 7.23 49.96 -37.60
C LYS A 769 5.83 49.73 -37.05
N ILE A 770 5.34 50.72 -36.32
CA ILE A 770 3.98 50.78 -35.80
C ILE A 770 3.40 52.09 -36.33
N ASN A 771 2.34 52.03 -37.12
CA ASN A 771 1.69 53.24 -37.66
C ASN A 771 0.88 53.99 -36.60
#